data_AF-A0A2S8R860-F1
#
_entry.id   AF-A0A2S8R860-F1
#
_cell.length_a   1.000
_cell.length_b   1.000
_cell.length_c   1.000
_cell.angle_alpha   90.00
_cell.angle_beta   90.00
_cell.angle_gamma   90.00
#
_symmetry.space_group_name_H-M   'P 1'
#
loop_
_entity.id
_entity.type
_entity.pdbx_description
1 polymer ?
#
loop_
_entity_poly.entity_id
_entity_poly.type
_entity_poly.pdbx_seq_one_letter_code
_entity_poly.pdbx_strand_id
1 'polypeptide(L)'
;MLKDRKDKKDKKGNIRKTKKTVILLLSSIITILSSIMLMDFLVDDPEKYRNIQGIMYIISLFIIFYLFYFSFRFFKGIDLINYNAYLMAKGELNISDIILDKAKGLETLCIAFNDMKTNLLTFTELTKTNIVIISDAVDEVTKSVDNSLKGNEQIAASMGDLAEKSLQQLKNAKETLDSISNVDERVSSIEKNLANIEKIVKEVVASTTRGNQNLDEYHHQMNVITKDLSNTSGSIDRLNNELEEINKLGELITEIAEQLKMLALNASIESARAGESGIGFSVVAAEMNKLSDETSKSIKKINLLLNTVSSSSENVKNSIANCIENYNLSKDLFSKVKESFYTIKNSTDILSENVNQVYSEAGIISNSTHEVKEKSKYFLNVSDNISSASTEVAAVTQEEVANTEVISKNILSLKDMLFEIEKLVRRFKTSVIPVDKVSEKRLKIVFLSPLDHEFWYGVRQGAMYAKKELAEKNVDVEYYGFTEKSWENTIDTFQKVLEEGADGIILPGFSKEAVPLIEKASLRNIPVMTYNCDLPVESKRMAYFGPNISEAGILAADFMVKALNGKGKVAIVNGADITVYNTRREKIIERLKKKKKVKIVVELKGGHDNEKVYAMIKDLLNKHPYLNGIFIVGLGVRGAAKALRELNMVGKVKVICFDFDKEIFELIKEGSVYAAIGQDPFGQGHDPIIYMYNYLVTNKKPEREIIWTRTDVVNIDNVEDLI
;
A
#
# COMPACT_ATOMS: atom_id res chain seq x y z
N MET A 1 -54.31 -9.68 9.72
CA MET A 1 -55.74 -9.29 9.58
C MET A 1 -56.71 -9.93 10.58
N LEU A 2 -56.69 -11.24 10.87
CA LEU A 2 -57.61 -11.85 11.85
C LEU A 2 -57.21 -11.63 13.33
N LYS A 3 -55.92 -11.47 13.63
CA LYS A 3 -55.36 -11.18 14.98
C LYS A 3 -55.57 -9.71 15.40
N ASP A 4 -55.39 -8.81 14.44
CA ASP A 4 -55.66 -7.37 14.50
C ASP A 4 -57.13 -7.02 14.88
N ARG A 5 -58.08 -7.90 14.55
CA ARG A 5 -59.49 -7.80 15.01
C ARG A 5 -59.71 -8.25 16.47
N LYS A 6 -58.81 -9.06 17.03
CA LYS A 6 -58.89 -9.63 18.38
C LYS A 6 -58.27 -8.67 19.42
N ASP A 7 -57.14 -8.05 19.10
CA ASP A 7 -56.51 -7.02 19.97
C ASP A 7 -57.31 -5.72 20.02
N LYS A 8 -57.92 -5.30 18.90
CA LYS A 8 -58.94 -4.23 18.89
C LYS A 8 -60.18 -4.58 19.72
N LYS A 9 -60.49 -5.86 19.93
CA LYS A 9 -61.62 -6.32 20.75
C LYS A 9 -61.31 -6.24 22.25
N ASP A 10 -60.08 -6.57 22.67
CA ASP A 10 -59.67 -6.52 24.09
C ASP A 10 -59.36 -5.10 24.58
N LYS A 11 -58.71 -4.25 23.76
CA LYS A 11 -58.54 -2.81 24.05
C LYS A 11 -59.89 -2.06 24.13
N LYS A 12 -60.84 -2.36 23.23
CA LYS A 12 -62.25 -1.90 23.35
C LYS A 12 -62.98 -2.49 24.54
N GLY A 13 -62.60 -3.68 25.01
CA GLY A 13 -63.16 -4.38 26.16
C GLY A 13 -62.90 -3.65 27.48
N ASN A 14 -61.70 -3.13 27.71
CA ASN A 14 -61.36 -2.39 28.93
C ASN A 14 -62.01 -1.00 28.97
N ILE A 15 -62.04 -0.25 27.86
CA ILE A 15 -62.76 1.03 27.79
C ILE A 15 -64.27 0.82 27.98
N ARG A 16 -64.85 -0.24 27.39
CA ARG A 16 -66.23 -0.64 27.65
C ARG A 16 -66.44 -1.05 29.11
N LYS A 17 -65.52 -1.75 29.76
CA LYS A 17 -65.62 -2.12 31.17
C LYS A 17 -65.62 -0.89 32.07
N THR A 18 -64.70 0.05 31.89
CA THR A 18 -64.63 1.26 32.73
C THR A 18 -65.85 2.15 32.56
N LYS A 19 -66.29 2.41 31.32
CA LYS A 19 -67.55 3.13 31.04
C LYS A 19 -68.76 2.40 31.62
N LYS A 20 -68.84 1.08 31.45
CA LYS A 20 -69.92 0.26 32.05
C LYS A 20 -69.89 0.31 33.56
N THR A 21 -68.73 0.26 34.21
CA THR A 21 -68.62 0.32 35.68
C THR A 21 -69.05 1.68 36.22
N VAL A 22 -68.65 2.78 35.60
CA VAL A 22 -69.08 4.13 36.01
C VAL A 22 -70.59 4.30 35.79
N ILE A 23 -71.11 3.87 34.63
CA ILE A 23 -72.56 3.90 34.35
C ILE A 23 -73.31 3.00 35.32
N LEU A 24 -72.82 1.79 35.60
CA LEU A 24 -73.41 0.84 36.56
C LEU A 24 -73.42 1.41 37.98
N LEU A 25 -72.35 2.06 38.43
CA LEU A 25 -72.28 2.62 39.78
C LEU A 25 -73.17 3.86 39.91
N LEU A 26 -73.20 4.74 38.90
CA LEU A 26 -74.13 5.87 38.86
C LEU A 26 -75.58 5.39 38.82
N SER A 27 -75.89 4.39 37.99
CA SER A 27 -77.23 3.80 37.96
C SER A 27 -77.54 3.09 39.27
N SER A 28 -76.57 2.42 39.92
CA SER A 28 -76.77 1.77 41.22
C SER A 28 -77.08 2.78 42.31
N ILE A 29 -76.41 3.94 42.34
CA ILE A 29 -76.73 5.03 43.28
C ILE A 29 -78.15 5.52 43.04
N ILE A 30 -78.52 5.78 41.78
CA ILE A 30 -79.88 6.24 41.43
C ILE A 30 -80.91 5.18 41.84
N THR A 31 -80.66 3.90 41.56
CA THR A 31 -81.55 2.79 41.94
C THR A 31 -81.64 2.59 43.44
N ILE A 32 -80.55 2.74 44.20
CA ILE A 32 -80.54 2.61 45.66
C ILE A 32 -81.26 3.80 46.30
N LEU A 33 -81.02 5.03 45.83
CA LEU A 33 -81.73 6.21 46.30
C LEU A 33 -83.23 6.15 45.97
N SER A 34 -83.60 5.70 44.78
CA SER A 34 -85.01 5.53 44.40
C SER A 34 -85.69 4.38 45.13
N SER A 35 -84.97 3.29 45.45
CA SER A 35 -85.51 2.20 46.27
C SER A 35 -85.61 2.55 47.76
N ILE A 36 -84.76 3.44 48.30
CA ILE A 36 -84.95 4.05 49.63
C ILE A 36 -86.26 4.85 49.65
N MET A 37 -86.51 5.68 48.62
CA MET A 37 -87.76 6.46 48.52
C MET A 37 -89.02 5.60 48.27
N LEU A 38 -88.90 4.47 47.57
CA LEU A 38 -90.02 3.55 47.32
C LEU A 38 -90.36 2.68 48.55
N MET A 39 -89.37 2.39 49.41
CA MET A 39 -89.56 1.64 50.65
C MET A 39 -90.42 2.40 51.67
N ASP A 40 -90.46 3.74 51.63
CA ASP A 40 -91.38 4.57 52.43
C ASP A 40 -92.87 4.17 52.24
N PHE A 41 -93.21 3.51 51.13
CA PHE A 41 -94.58 3.11 50.79
C PHE A 41 -94.93 1.63 51.05
N LEU A 42 -93.94 0.76 51.32
CA LEU A 42 -94.12 -0.71 51.21
C LEU A 42 -93.88 -1.50 52.50
N VAL A 43 -93.35 -0.90 53.56
CA VAL A 43 -92.99 -1.61 54.80
C VAL A 43 -93.76 -1.05 56.00
N ASP A 44 -94.74 -1.81 56.50
CA ASP A 44 -95.58 -1.43 57.65
C ASP A 44 -94.89 -1.61 59.02
N ASP A 45 -93.74 -2.29 59.10
CA ASP A 45 -92.99 -2.53 60.34
C ASP A 45 -91.88 -1.46 60.55
N PRO A 46 -92.03 -0.55 61.53
CA PRO A 46 -91.12 0.58 61.72
C PRO A 46 -89.69 0.18 62.10
N GLU A 47 -89.51 -0.92 62.85
CA GLU A 47 -88.16 -1.35 63.27
C GLU A 47 -87.41 -2.01 62.12
N LYS A 48 -88.10 -2.86 61.35
CA LYS A 48 -87.54 -3.53 60.18
C LYS A 48 -87.20 -2.52 59.08
N TYR A 49 -88.04 -1.50 58.93
CA TYR A 49 -87.81 -0.36 58.04
C TYR A 49 -86.51 0.39 58.37
N ARG A 50 -86.33 0.77 59.65
CA ARG A 50 -85.14 1.52 60.10
C ARG A 50 -83.84 0.74 59.91
N ASN A 51 -83.85 -0.58 60.13
CA ASN A 51 -82.69 -1.43 59.91
C ASN A 51 -82.32 -1.55 58.42
N ILE A 52 -83.31 -1.69 57.53
CA ILE A 52 -83.05 -1.78 56.09
C ILE A 52 -82.58 -0.43 55.53
N GLN A 53 -83.18 0.68 55.94
CA GLN A 53 -82.70 2.02 55.59
C GLN A 53 -81.25 2.25 56.02
N GLY A 54 -80.88 1.89 57.25
CA GLY A 54 -79.51 2.00 57.74
C GLY A 54 -78.51 1.23 56.87
N ILE A 55 -78.84 0.00 56.47
CA ILE A 55 -78.01 -0.81 55.57
C ILE A 55 -77.89 -0.15 54.18
N MET A 56 -78.97 0.38 53.62
CA MET A 56 -78.95 1.04 52.32
C MET A 56 -78.15 2.34 52.32
N TYR A 57 -78.20 3.13 53.40
CA TYR A 57 -77.33 4.30 53.57
C TYR A 57 -75.85 3.93 53.62
N ILE A 58 -75.48 2.87 54.35
CA ILE A 58 -74.11 2.37 54.40
C ILE A 58 -73.64 1.92 53.01
N ILE A 59 -74.49 1.21 52.26
CA ILE A 59 -74.18 0.78 50.89
C ILE A 59 -74.01 2.00 49.96
N SER A 60 -74.90 2.99 50.01
CA SER A 60 -74.78 4.23 49.23
C SER A 60 -73.49 4.99 49.56
N LEU A 61 -73.16 5.16 50.84
CA LEU A 61 -71.92 5.80 51.29
C LEU A 61 -70.69 5.03 50.78
N PHE A 62 -70.72 3.70 50.81
CA PHE A 62 -69.64 2.88 50.28
C PHE A 62 -69.48 3.05 48.76
N ILE A 63 -70.58 3.09 48.00
CA ILE A 63 -70.55 3.31 46.54
C ILE A 63 -70.06 4.72 46.20
N ILE A 64 -70.50 5.75 46.92
CA ILE A 64 -70.04 7.14 46.76
C ILE A 64 -68.54 7.22 47.06
N PHE A 65 -68.08 6.65 48.18
CA PHE A 65 -66.66 6.60 48.53
C PHE A 65 -65.84 5.88 47.45
N TYR A 66 -66.34 4.74 46.95
CA TYR A 66 -65.68 3.99 45.88
C TYR A 66 -65.60 4.79 44.57
N LEU A 67 -66.67 5.50 44.18
CA LEU A 67 -66.69 6.38 43.01
C LEU A 67 -65.75 7.58 43.17
N PHE A 68 -65.73 8.20 44.35
CA PHE A 68 -64.82 9.31 44.65
C PHE A 68 -63.37 8.84 44.59
N TYR A 69 -63.05 7.70 45.20
CA TYR A 69 -61.72 7.08 45.14
C TYR A 69 -61.30 6.75 43.70
N PHE A 70 -62.21 6.18 42.90
CA PHE A 70 -61.94 5.88 41.50
C PHE A 70 -61.73 7.15 40.66
N SER A 71 -62.58 8.16 40.84
CA SER A 71 -62.47 9.46 40.14
C SER A 71 -61.19 10.19 40.51
N PHE A 72 -60.82 10.20 41.79
CA PHE A 72 -59.57 10.78 42.27
C PHE A 72 -58.35 10.10 41.61
N ARG A 73 -58.36 8.76 41.51
CA ARG A 73 -57.29 8.03 40.80
C ARG A 73 -57.26 8.32 39.30
N PHE A 74 -58.42 8.45 38.67
CA PHE A 74 -58.54 8.78 37.25
C PHE A 74 -57.96 10.17 36.95
N PHE A 75 -58.38 11.21 37.68
CA PHE A 75 -57.85 12.57 37.51
C PHE A 75 -56.35 12.66 37.81
N LYS A 76 -55.88 11.98 38.86
CA LYS A 76 -54.43 11.88 39.14
C LYS A 76 -53.65 11.22 38.00
N GLY A 77 -54.27 10.26 37.31
CA GLY A 77 -53.72 9.65 36.09
C GLY A 77 -53.65 10.63 34.92
N ILE A 78 -54.68 11.48 34.72
CA ILE A 78 -54.67 12.56 33.73
C ILE A 78 -53.53 13.53 34.01
N ASP A 79 -53.41 14.01 35.24
CA ASP A 79 -52.37 14.97 35.63
C ASP A 79 -50.96 14.41 35.38
N LEU A 80 -50.76 13.13 35.66
CA LEU A 80 -49.49 12.46 35.40
C LEU A 80 -49.17 12.39 33.90
N ILE A 81 -50.13 12.03 33.06
CA ILE A 81 -49.94 11.99 31.60
C ILE A 81 -49.72 13.41 31.05
N ASN A 82 -50.52 14.39 31.48
CA ASN A 82 -50.38 15.79 31.06
C ASN A 82 -49.02 16.38 31.44
N TYR A 83 -48.53 16.09 32.65
CA TYR A 83 -47.22 16.54 33.09
C TYR A 83 -46.09 15.96 32.23
N ASN A 84 -46.11 14.65 31.94
CA ASN A 84 -45.12 14.04 31.07
C ASN A 84 -45.23 14.54 29.62
N ALA A 85 -46.46 14.76 29.12
CA ALA A 85 -46.67 15.35 27.81
C ALA A 85 -46.16 16.79 27.71
N TYR A 86 -46.32 17.57 28.78
CA TYR A 86 -45.73 18.90 28.88
C TYR A 86 -44.19 18.86 28.86
N LEU A 87 -43.57 17.94 29.59
CA LEU A 87 -42.10 17.73 29.55
C LEU A 87 -41.63 17.38 28.14
N MET A 88 -42.28 16.41 27.49
CA MET A 88 -41.96 16.00 26.12
C MET A 88 -42.12 17.17 25.12
N ALA A 89 -43.17 17.99 25.27
CA ALA A 89 -43.39 19.18 24.44
C ALA A 89 -42.34 20.29 24.66
N LYS A 90 -41.69 20.32 25.84
CA LYS A 90 -40.54 21.17 26.13
C LYS A 90 -39.21 20.58 25.65
N GLY A 91 -39.23 19.40 25.03
CA GLY A 91 -38.06 18.69 24.55
C GLY A 91 -37.38 17.83 25.61
N GLU A 92 -37.94 17.69 26.82
CA GLU A 92 -37.41 16.82 27.87
C GLU A 92 -37.82 15.36 27.58
N LEU A 93 -36.92 14.60 26.96
CA LEU A 93 -37.13 13.19 26.60
C LEU A 93 -36.49 12.20 27.59
N ASN A 94 -35.58 12.68 28.44
CA ASN A 94 -34.99 11.87 29.52
C ASN A 94 -35.97 11.67 30.69
N ILE A 95 -37.12 11.05 30.41
CA ILE A 95 -38.17 10.76 31.38
C ILE A 95 -38.52 9.27 31.35
N SER A 96 -38.68 8.67 32.53
CA SER A 96 -39.07 7.26 32.67
C SER A 96 -40.49 7.02 32.18
N ASP A 97 -40.78 5.78 31.79
CA ASP A 97 -42.14 5.38 31.39
C ASP A 97 -43.18 5.64 32.49
N ILE A 98 -44.37 6.06 32.09
CA ILE A 98 -45.51 6.13 32.98
C ILE A 98 -45.95 4.71 33.32
N ILE A 99 -45.85 4.34 34.60
CA ILE A 99 -46.29 3.03 35.09
C ILE A 99 -47.81 2.92 34.99
N LEU A 100 -48.31 1.93 34.25
CA LEU A 100 -49.75 1.73 33.97
C LEU A 100 -50.65 1.75 35.23
N ASP A 101 -50.18 1.17 36.34
CA ASP A 101 -50.93 1.14 37.59
C ASP A 101 -51.17 2.52 38.23
N LYS A 102 -50.36 3.52 37.85
CA LYS A 102 -50.53 4.92 38.28
C LYS A 102 -51.55 5.67 37.42
N ALA A 103 -51.95 5.13 36.27
CA ALA A 103 -52.89 5.73 35.32
C ALA A 103 -54.12 4.83 35.06
N LYS A 104 -54.70 4.26 36.12
CA LYS A 104 -55.87 3.36 36.01
C LYS A 104 -57.08 4.06 35.38
N GLY A 105 -57.69 3.40 34.40
CA GLY A 105 -58.76 3.95 33.55
C GLY A 105 -58.28 4.71 32.32
N LEU A 106 -56.97 4.95 32.19
CA LEU A 106 -56.30 5.62 31.07
C LEU A 106 -55.18 4.76 30.48
N GLU A 107 -55.23 3.44 30.67
CA GLU A 107 -54.13 2.53 30.34
C GLU A 107 -53.75 2.61 28.86
N THR A 108 -54.73 2.69 27.95
CA THR A 108 -54.46 2.81 26.51
C THR A 108 -53.80 4.14 26.15
N LEU A 109 -54.16 5.24 26.82
CA LEU A 109 -53.53 6.54 26.60
C LEU A 109 -52.09 6.55 27.13
N CYS A 110 -51.88 5.92 28.29
CA CYS A 110 -50.57 5.76 28.91
C CYS A 110 -49.62 4.94 28.01
N ILE A 111 -50.10 3.84 27.42
CA ILE A 111 -49.34 3.03 26.46
C ILE A 111 -48.94 3.90 25.27
N ALA A 112 -49.93 4.49 24.57
CA ALA A 112 -49.66 5.31 23.39
C ALA A 112 -48.73 6.51 23.67
N PHE A 113 -48.80 7.09 24.88
CA PHE A 113 -47.87 8.14 25.30
C PHE A 113 -46.44 7.62 25.45
N ASN A 114 -46.24 6.52 26.16
CA ASN A 114 -44.92 5.91 26.33
C ASN A 114 -44.34 5.49 24.98
N ASP A 115 -45.16 4.96 24.07
CA ASP A 115 -44.71 4.53 22.73
C ASP A 115 -44.25 5.73 21.89
N MET A 116 -45.02 6.83 21.92
CA MET A 116 -44.63 8.07 21.27
C MET A 116 -43.33 8.64 21.85
N LYS A 117 -43.17 8.61 23.19
CA LYS A 117 -41.94 9.03 23.87
C LYS A 117 -40.76 8.20 23.38
N THR A 118 -40.89 6.86 23.39
CA THR A 118 -39.81 5.93 23.00
C THR A 118 -39.44 6.08 21.53
N ASN A 119 -40.40 6.24 20.64
CA ASN A 119 -40.14 6.46 19.21
C ASN A 119 -39.39 7.78 18.97
N LEU A 120 -39.80 8.86 19.64
CA LEU A 120 -39.14 10.16 19.52
C LEU A 120 -37.74 10.15 20.13
N LEU A 121 -37.57 9.51 21.28
CA LEU A 121 -36.27 9.32 21.94
C LEU A 121 -35.31 8.51 21.07
N THR A 122 -35.76 7.36 20.56
CA THR A 122 -34.96 6.49 19.69
C THR A 122 -34.56 7.22 18.42
N PHE A 123 -35.49 7.91 17.77
CA PHE A 123 -35.20 8.74 16.59
C PHE A 123 -34.14 9.81 16.91
N THR A 124 -34.26 10.48 18.05
CA THR A 124 -33.33 11.54 18.47
C THR A 124 -31.93 10.97 18.73
N GLU A 125 -31.81 9.89 19.51
CA GLU A 125 -30.52 9.27 19.85
C GLU A 125 -29.82 8.62 18.64
N LEU A 126 -30.59 7.97 17.75
CA LEU A 126 -30.07 7.47 16.48
C LEU A 126 -29.58 8.62 15.60
N THR A 127 -30.31 9.74 15.55
CA THR A 127 -29.87 10.91 14.78
C THR A 127 -28.58 11.51 15.36
N LYS A 128 -28.47 11.62 16.70
CA LYS A 128 -27.23 12.03 17.41
C LYS A 128 -26.05 11.14 17.03
N THR A 129 -26.27 9.83 17.02
CA THR A 129 -25.27 8.84 16.62
C THR A 129 -24.84 9.03 15.16
N ASN A 130 -25.80 9.16 14.24
CA ASN A 130 -25.51 9.36 12.83
C ASN A 130 -24.75 10.68 12.57
N ILE A 131 -25.03 11.74 13.33
CA ILE A 131 -24.29 13.00 13.25
C ILE A 131 -22.80 12.81 13.58
N VAL A 132 -22.46 11.93 14.54
CA VAL A 132 -21.04 11.63 14.85
C VAL A 132 -20.41 10.89 13.68
N ILE A 133 -21.02 9.77 13.26
CA ILE A 133 -20.48 8.90 12.22
C ILE A 133 -20.28 9.65 10.90
N ILE A 134 -21.28 10.42 10.45
CA ILE A 134 -21.18 11.14 9.18
C ILE A 134 -20.17 12.29 9.28
N SER A 135 -20.05 12.95 10.44
CA SER A 135 -19.05 14.00 10.65
C SER A 135 -17.63 13.47 10.55
N ASP A 136 -17.34 12.32 11.16
CA ASP A 136 -16.03 11.67 11.06
C ASP A 136 -15.73 11.30 9.60
N ALA A 137 -16.73 10.76 8.88
CA ALA A 137 -16.60 10.44 7.47
C ALA A 137 -16.37 11.69 6.60
N VAL A 138 -17.03 12.80 6.89
CA VAL A 138 -16.82 14.10 6.20
C VAL A 138 -15.39 14.57 6.40
N ASP A 139 -14.87 14.52 7.63
CA ASP A 139 -13.50 14.93 7.92
C ASP A 139 -12.46 14.03 7.22
N GLU A 140 -12.72 12.72 7.13
CA GLU A 140 -11.87 11.79 6.38
C GLU A 140 -11.88 12.06 4.87
N VAL A 141 -13.05 12.26 4.29
CA VAL A 141 -13.17 12.59 2.86
C VAL A 141 -12.53 13.95 2.56
N THR A 142 -12.63 14.93 3.47
CA THR A 142 -11.95 16.23 3.34
C THR A 142 -10.44 16.06 3.23
N LYS A 143 -9.82 15.27 4.11
CA LYS A 143 -8.39 14.97 4.04
C LYS A 143 -8.00 14.25 2.75
N SER A 144 -8.85 13.33 2.28
CA SER A 144 -8.63 12.62 1.02
C SER A 144 -8.64 13.57 -0.19
N VAL A 145 -9.59 14.52 -0.22
CA VAL A 145 -9.69 15.57 -1.23
C VAL A 145 -8.45 16.47 -1.23
N ASP A 146 -7.99 16.92 -0.07
CA ASP A 146 -6.76 17.74 0.04
C ASP A 146 -5.52 16.99 -0.48
N ASN A 147 -5.40 15.70 -0.19
CA ASN A 147 -4.32 14.87 -0.71
C ASN A 147 -4.44 14.66 -2.22
N SER A 148 -5.67 14.51 -2.75
CA SER A 148 -5.93 14.39 -4.18
C SER A 148 -5.51 15.65 -4.95
N LEU A 149 -5.81 16.84 -4.42
CA LEU A 149 -5.39 18.12 -5.02
C LEU A 149 -3.85 18.19 -5.13
N LYS A 150 -3.13 17.90 -4.04
CA LYS A 150 -1.66 17.89 -4.04
C LYS A 150 -1.08 16.85 -5.01
N GLY A 151 -1.70 15.67 -5.07
CA GLY A 151 -1.32 14.62 -6.01
C GLY A 151 -1.46 15.07 -7.46
N ASN A 152 -2.58 15.71 -7.80
CA ASN A 152 -2.83 16.22 -9.15
C ASN A 152 -1.89 17.37 -9.52
N GLU A 153 -1.61 18.31 -8.62
CA GLU A 153 -0.60 19.37 -8.85
C GLU A 153 0.78 18.77 -9.19
N GLN A 154 1.19 17.73 -8.46
CA GLN A 154 2.45 17.04 -8.70
C GLN A 154 2.46 16.29 -10.04
N ILE A 155 1.35 15.66 -10.43
CA ILE A 155 1.21 15.01 -11.74
C ILE A 155 1.35 16.05 -12.85
N ALA A 156 0.65 17.18 -12.74
CA ALA A 156 0.72 18.26 -13.73
C ALA A 156 2.15 18.79 -13.91
N ALA A 157 2.87 19.05 -12.80
CA ALA A 157 4.27 19.45 -12.85
C ALA A 157 5.17 18.39 -13.52
N SER A 158 4.97 17.12 -13.15
CA SER A 158 5.75 16.00 -13.71
C SER A 158 5.50 15.80 -15.21
N MET A 159 4.28 16.03 -15.69
CA MET A 159 3.95 15.98 -17.11
C MET A 159 4.57 17.15 -17.89
N GLY A 160 4.67 18.33 -17.27
CA GLY A 160 5.42 19.46 -17.83
C GLY A 160 6.89 19.11 -18.04
N ASP A 161 7.56 18.59 -17.00
CA ASP A 161 8.95 18.15 -17.08
C ASP A 161 9.16 17.02 -18.10
N LEU A 162 8.21 16.08 -18.18
CA LEU A 162 8.28 14.97 -19.12
C LEU A 162 8.16 15.44 -20.58
N ALA A 163 7.25 16.38 -20.85
CA ALA A 163 7.11 16.99 -22.16
C ALA A 163 8.40 17.73 -22.58
N GLU A 164 9.00 18.50 -21.67
CA GLU A 164 10.28 19.20 -21.92
C GLU A 164 11.41 18.21 -22.23
N LYS A 165 11.58 17.18 -21.39
CA LYS A 165 12.60 16.14 -21.62
C LYS A 165 12.39 15.39 -22.91
N SER A 166 11.14 15.17 -23.32
CA SER A 166 10.83 14.55 -24.60
C SER A 166 11.26 15.42 -25.80
N LEU A 167 11.02 16.73 -25.72
CA LEU A 167 11.51 17.69 -26.72
C LEU A 167 13.04 17.73 -26.77
N GLN A 168 13.71 17.64 -25.62
CA GLN A 168 15.16 17.54 -25.56
C GLN A 168 15.67 16.24 -26.20
N GLN A 169 14.97 15.12 -25.99
CA GLN A 169 15.34 13.83 -26.58
C GLN A 169 15.15 13.81 -28.10
N LEU A 170 14.10 14.46 -28.63
CA LEU A 170 13.92 14.70 -30.07
C LEU A 170 15.13 15.43 -30.67
N LYS A 171 15.57 16.51 -30.01
CA LYS A 171 16.74 17.28 -30.44
C LYS A 171 18.01 16.41 -30.46
N ASN A 172 18.28 15.69 -29.37
CA ASN A 172 19.47 14.83 -29.27
C ASN A 172 19.47 13.72 -30.32
N ALA A 173 18.31 13.11 -30.59
CA ALA A 173 18.17 12.08 -31.63
C ALA A 173 18.45 12.64 -33.03
N LYS A 174 18.00 13.87 -33.31
CA LYS A 174 18.29 14.56 -34.57
C LYS A 174 19.79 14.88 -34.73
N GLU A 175 20.42 15.42 -33.69
CA GLU A 175 21.87 15.68 -33.69
C GLU A 175 22.71 14.40 -33.87
N THR A 176 22.23 13.28 -33.31
CA THR A 176 22.85 11.96 -33.49
C THR A 176 22.72 11.50 -34.95
N LEU A 177 21.56 11.66 -35.58
CA LEU A 177 21.37 11.33 -37.00
C LEU A 177 22.29 12.14 -37.91
N ASP A 178 22.42 13.44 -37.67
CA ASP A 178 23.31 14.31 -38.45
C ASP A 178 24.78 13.87 -38.28
N SER A 179 25.18 13.57 -37.03
CA SER A 179 26.52 13.07 -36.74
C SER A 179 26.83 11.73 -37.41
N ILE A 180 25.86 10.80 -37.43
CA ILE A 180 25.99 9.50 -38.09
C ILE A 180 26.09 9.65 -39.61
N SER A 181 25.36 10.61 -40.22
CA SER A 181 25.51 10.92 -41.64
C SER A 181 26.96 11.31 -41.98
N ASN A 182 27.60 12.12 -41.13
CA ASN A 182 29.01 12.48 -41.31
C ASN A 182 29.95 11.26 -41.17
N VAL A 183 29.62 10.28 -40.31
CA VAL A 183 30.40 9.05 -40.19
C VAL A 183 30.27 8.19 -41.45
N ASP A 184 29.06 8.03 -42.00
CA ASP A 184 28.82 7.30 -43.25
C ASP A 184 29.66 7.88 -44.41
N GLU A 185 29.70 9.21 -44.55
CA GLU A 185 30.52 9.88 -45.56
C GLU A 185 32.03 9.60 -45.37
N ARG A 186 32.51 9.59 -44.13
CA ARG A 186 33.91 9.29 -43.81
C ARG A 186 34.26 7.83 -44.11
N VAL A 187 33.36 6.88 -43.82
CA VAL A 187 33.54 5.47 -44.17
C VAL A 187 33.63 5.31 -45.68
N SER A 188 32.74 5.93 -46.43
CA SER A 188 32.80 5.91 -47.90
C SER A 188 34.12 6.49 -48.44
N SER A 189 34.64 7.55 -47.82
CA SER A 189 35.97 8.08 -48.17
C SER A 189 37.11 7.12 -47.84
N ILE A 190 37.02 6.35 -46.75
CA ILE A 190 38.01 5.32 -46.40
C ILE A 190 38.02 4.23 -47.46
N GLU A 191 36.86 3.70 -47.84
CA GLU A 191 36.73 2.67 -48.87
C GLU A 191 37.36 3.12 -50.20
N LYS A 192 37.09 4.37 -50.62
CA LYS A 192 37.69 4.94 -51.82
C LYS A 192 39.23 5.02 -51.74
N ASN A 193 39.77 5.40 -50.58
CA ASN A 193 41.21 5.46 -50.36
C ASN A 193 41.84 4.07 -50.35
N LEU A 194 41.19 3.07 -49.75
CA LEU A 194 41.65 1.68 -49.77
C LEU A 194 41.70 1.11 -51.18
N ALA A 195 40.70 1.39 -52.02
CA ALA A 195 40.72 0.98 -53.42
C ALA A 195 41.92 1.57 -54.19
N ASN A 196 42.29 2.81 -53.91
CA ASN A 196 43.49 3.42 -54.48
C ASN A 196 44.78 2.78 -53.97
N ILE A 197 44.88 2.49 -52.67
CA ILE A 197 46.05 1.82 -52.08
C ILE A 197 46.21 0.41 -52.67
N GLU A 198 45.13 -0.35 -52.80
CA GLU A 198 45.14 -1.68 -53.40
C GLU A 198 45.70 -1.67 -54.83
N LYS A 199 45.33 -0.65 -55.62
CA LYS A 199 45.89 -0.44 -56.96
C LYS A 199 47.41 -0.20 -56.91
N ILE A 200 47.87 0.69 -56.03
CA ILE A 200 49.30 1.01 -55.87
C ILE A 200 50.09 -0.24 -55.43
N VAL A 201 49.57 -0.99 -54.47
CA VAL A 201 50.14 -2.26 -54.00
C VAL A 201 50.36 -3.23 -55.17
N LYS A 202 49.35 -3.41 -56.04
CA LYS A 202 49.46 -4.26 -57.24
C LYS A 202 50.55 -3.78 -58.20
N GLU A 203 50.65 -2.48 -58.43
CA GLU A 203 51.68 -1.88 -59.31
C GLU A 203 53.11 -2.06 -58.75
N VAL A 204 53.28 -1.93 -57.42
CA VAL A 204 54.56 -2.15 -56.74
C VAL A 204 54.99 -3.62 -56.79
N VAL A 205 54.07 -4.57 -56.55
CA VAL A 205 54.36 -6.01 -56.69
C VAL A 205 54.79 -6.34 -58.13
N ALA A 206 54.08 -5.83 -59.13
CA ALA A 206 54.43 -6.06 -60.52
C ALA A 206 55.82 -5.48 -60.87
N SER A 207 56.12 -4.27 -60.40
CA SER A 207 57.40 -3.59 -60.65
C SER A 207 58.57 -4.28 -59.97
N THR A 208 58.40 -4.74 -58.73
CA THR A 208 59.43 -5.47 -57.98
C THR A 208 59.71 -6.85 -58.57
N THR A 209 58.66 -7.54 -59.06
CA THR A 209 58.80 -8.81 -59.78
C THR A 209 59.61 -8.64 -61.06
N ARG A 210 59.29 -7.62 -61.86
CA ARG A 210 60.06 -7.28 -63.07
C ARG A 210 61.49 -6.85 -62.73
N GLY A 211 61.68 -6.09 -61.66
CA GLY A 211 63.00 -5.69 -61.17
C GLY A 211 63.89 -6.90 -60.84
N ASN A 212 63.35 -7.88 -60.11
CA ASN A 212 64.05 -9.13 -59.82
C ASN A 212 64.41 -9.93 -61.09
N GLN A 213 63.49 -10.04 -62.06
CA GLN A 213 63.76 -10.71 -63.34
C GLN A 213 64.90 -10.05 -64.11
N ASN A 214 64.89 -8.71 -64.23
CA ASN A 214 65.96 -7.96 -64.89
C ASN A 214 67.33 -8.17 -64.20
N LEU A 215 67.34 -8.29 -62.87
CA LEU A 215 68.57 -8.57 -62.12
C LEU A 215 69.10 -9.99 -62.36
N ASP A 216 68.21 -10.98 -62.48
CA ASP A 216 68.59 -12.36 -62.81
C ASP A 216 69.18 -12.45 -64.22
N GLU A 217 68.57 -11.77 -65.20
CA GLU A 217 69.11 -11.66 -66.56
C GLU A 217 70.47 -10.96 -66.59
N TYR A 218 70.61 -9.86 -65.85
CA TYR A 218 71.88 -9.14 -65.75
C TYR A 218 72.98 -10.02 -65.14
N HIS A 219 72.67 -10.75 -64.05
CA HIS A 219 73.61 -11.66 -63.42
C HIS A 219 74.03 -12.80 -64.37
N HIS A 220 73.10 -13.30 -65.20
CA HIS A 220 73.43 -14.27 -66.25
C HIS A 220 74.41 -13.68 -67.28
N GLN A 221 74.12 -12.48 -67.80
CA GLN A 221 74.95 -11.83 -68.82
C GLN A 221 76.37 -11.55 -68.31
N MET A 222 76.51 -11.12 -67.05
CA MET A 222 77.83 -10.84 -66.48
C MET A 222 78.67 -12.10 -66.22
N ASN A 223 78.04 -13.24 -65.94
CA ASN A 223 78.76 -14.53 -65.90
C ASN A 223 79.32 -14.90 -67.28
N VAL A 224 78.56 -14.64 -68.35
CA VAL A 224 79.03 -14.87 -69.73
C VAL A 224 80.23 -13.97 -70.03
N ILE A 225 80.15 -12.67 -69.74
CA ILE A 225 81.25 -11.73 -69.94
C ILE A 225 82.51 -12.16 -69.17
N THR A 226 82.36 -12.59 -67.91
CA THR A 226 83.49 -13.04 -67.09
C THR A 226 84.15 -14.28 -67.66
N LYS A 227 83.35 -15.21 -68.22
CA LYS A 227 83.86 -16.40 -68.92
C LYS A 227 84.64 -16.01 -70.18
N ASP A 228 84.13 -15.07 -70.97
CA ASP A 228 84.79 -14.61 -72.20
C ASP A 228 86.10 -13.86 -71.89
N LEU A 229 86.13 -13.05 -70.82
CA LEU A 229 87.34 -12.39 -70.33
C LEU A 229 88.40 -13.40 -69.87
N SER A 230 87.99 -14.47 -69.17
CA SER A 230 88.88 -15.57 -68.77
C SER A 230 89.49 -16.29 -69.98
N ASN A 231 88.67 -16.59 -71.00
CA ASN A 231 89.15 -17.18 -72.26
C ASN A 231 90.13 -16.25 -73.00
N THR A 232 89.86 -14.94 -72.98
CA THR A 232 90.73 -13.93 -73.58
C THR A 232 92.07 -13.85 -72.85
N SER A 233 92.06 -13.88 -71.51
CA SER A 233 93.28 -13.95 -70.69
C SER A 233 94.14 -15.16 -71.06
N GLY A 234 93.53 -16.35 -71.19
CA GLY A 234 94.25 -17.55 -71.60
C GLY A 234 94.85 -17.47 -73.01
N SER A 235 94.16 -16.78 -73.93
CA SER A 235 94.67 -16.54 -75.29
C SER A 235 95.87 -15.58 -75.29
N ILE A 236 95.84 -14.55 -74.44
CA ILE A 236 96.93 -13.60 -74.22
C ILE A 236 98.15 -14.29 -73.59
N ASP A 237 97.94 -15.17 -72.60
CA ASP A 237 99.02 -15.97 -72.02
C ASP A 237 99.68 -16.87 -73.08
N ARG A 238 98.89 -17.48 -73.97
CA ARG A 238 99.44 -18.27 -75.09
C ARG A 238 100.25 -17.40 -76.06
N LEU A 239 99.74 -16.22 -76.42
CA LEU A 239 100.46 -15.26 -77.27
C LEU A 239 101.79 -14.85 -76.64
N ASN A 240 101.82 -14.58 -75.33
CA ASN A 240 103.05 -14.24 -74.63
C ASN A 240 104.10 -15.37 -74.71
N ASN A 241 103.67 -16.63 -74.58
CA ASN A 241 104.56 -17.78 -74.74
C ASN A 241 105.08 -17.88 -76.20
N GLU A 242 104.23 -17.70 -77.20
CA GLU A 242 104.62 -17.70 -78.61
C GLU A 242 105.62 -16.58 -78.94
N LEU A 243 105.42 -15.37 -78.38
CA LEU A 243 106.36 -14.24 -78.53
C LEU A 243 107.74 -14.54 -77.91
N GLU A 244 107.78 -15.25 -76.79
CA GLU A 244 109.04 -15.67 -76.15
C GLU A 244 109.81 -16.67 -77.03
N GLU A 245 109.12 -17.61 -77.66
CA GLU A 245 109.72 -18.54 -78.62
C GLU A 245 110.27 -17.83 -79.86
N ILE A 246 109.54 -16.83 -80.39
CA ILE A 246 110.01 -16.03 -81.53
C ILE A 246 111.25 -15.21 -81.15
N ASN A 247 111.30 -14.63 -79.95
CA ASN A 247 112.49 -13.93 -79.46
C ASN A 247 113.73 -14.85 -79.44
N LYS A 248 113.58 -16.10 -78.95
CA LYS A 248 114.67 -17.11 -78.96
C LYS A 248 115.14 -17.44 -80.39
N LEU A 249 114.21 -17.52 -81.34
CA LEU A 249 114.54 -17.75 -82.75
C LEU A 249 115.29 -16.54 -83.36
N GLY A 250 114.90 -15.31 -82.98
CA GLY A 250 115.57 -14.08 -83.38
C GLY A 250 117.02 -14.01 -82.90
N GLU A 251 117.30 -14.43 -81.66
CA GLU A 251 118.66 -14.53 -81.13
C GLU A 251 119.53 -15.47 -81.98
N LEU A 252 119.00 -16.66 -82.31
CA LEU A 252 119.68 -17.63 -83.19
C LEU A 252 119.96 -17.06 -84.58
N ILE A 253 119.01 -16.36 -85.20
CA ILE A 253 119.21 -15.76 -86.53
C ILE A 253 120.26 -14.64 -86.46
N THR A 254 120.32 -13.89 -85.36
CA THR A 254 121.38 -12.87 -85.15
C THR A 254 122.76 -13.53 -85.07
N GLU A 255 122.87 -14.66 -84.37
CA GLU A 255 124.09 -15.45 -84.27
C GLU A 255 124.53 -16.02 -85.63
N ILE A 256 123.59 -16.54 -86.43
CA ILE A 256 123.85 -16.99 -87.81
C ILE A 256 124.30 -15.83 -88.69
N ALA A 257 123.69 -14.66 -88.57
CA ALA A 257 124.11 -13.48 -89.32
C ALA A 257 125.56 -13.09 -88.96
N GLU A 258 125.94 -13.06 -87.69
CA GLU A 258 127.33 -12.80 -87.27
C GLU A 258 128.32 -13.82 -87.81
N GLN A 259 127.97 -15.12 -87.80
CA GLN A 259 128.78 -16.17 -88.41
C GLN A 259 128.93 -15.98 -89.93
N LEU A 260 127.84 -15.65 -90.64
CA LEU A 260 127.87 -15.33 -92.07
C LEU A 260 128.74 -14.11 -92.36
N LYS A 261 128.76 -13.12 -91.46
CA LYS A 261 129.64 -11.94 -91.55
C LYS A 261 131.11 -12.34 -91.50
N MET A 262 131.47 -13.25 -90.60
CA MET A 262 132.84 -13.75 -90.48
C MET A 262 133.26 -14.61 -91.68
N LEU A 263 132.36 -15.44 -92.22
CA LEU A 263 132.58 -16.19 -93.48
C LEU A 263 132.77 -15.25 -94.68
N ALA A 264 131.95 -14.20 -94.79
CA ALA A 264 132.04 -13.20 -95.83
C ALA A 264 133.33 -12.35 -95.74
N LEU A 265 133.80 -12.07 -94.52
CA LEU A 265 135.08 -11.41 -94.27
C LEU A 265 136.26 -12.28 -94.71
N ASN A 266 136.25 -13.57 -94.35
CA ASN A 266 137.27 -14.53 -94.77
C ASN A 266 137.30 -14.72 -96.30
N ALA A 267 136.12 -14.77 -96.94
CA ALA A 267 136.00 -14.82 -98.40
C ALA A 267 136.48 -13.52 -99.10
N SER A 268 136.25 -12.35 -98.49
CA SER A 268 136.75 -11.06 -99.02
C SER A 268 138.28 -10.98 -98.98
N ILE A 269 138.91 -11.53 -97.92
CA ILE A 269 140.38 -11.60 -97.79
C ILE A 269 140.98 -12.50 -98.88
N GLU A 270 140.42 -13.69 -99.10
CA GLU A 270 140.97 -14.62 -100.09
C GLU A 270 140.73 -14.15 -101.54
N SER A 271 139.66 -13.38 -101.76
CA SER A 271 139.40 -12.71 -103.03
C SER A 271 140.41 -11.60 -103.37
N ALA A 272 140.93 -10.87 -102.37
CA ALA A 272 141.98 -9.85 -102.58
C ALA A 272 143.34 -10.48 -102.92
N ARG A 273 143.53 -11.76 -102.56
CA ARG A 273 144.76 -12.53 -102.76
C ARG A 273 144.86 -13.15 -104.16
N ALA A 274 143.73 -13.43 -104.82
CA ALA A 274 143.66 -14.07 -106.14
C ALA A 274 143.86 -13.13 -107.36
N GLY A 275 144.16 -11.84 -107.14
CA GLY A 275 144.45 -10.89 -108.22
C GLY A 275 143.31 -10.73 -109.23
N GLU A 276 143.61 -10.46 -110.52
CA GLU A 276 142.62 -10.22 -111.58
C GLU A 276 141.57 -11.34 -111.74
N SER A 277 141.86 -12.57 -111.32
CA SER A 277 140.91 -13.70 -111.35
C SER A 277 139.87 -13.69 -110.21
N GLY A 278 140.09 -12.90 -109.15
CA GLY A 278 139.24 -12.85 -107.96
C GLY A 278 138.10 -11.82 -108.01
N ILE A 279 138.04 -10.99 -109.06
CA ILE A 279 137.14 -9.82 -109.13
C ILE A 279 135.66 -10.22 -108.95
N GLY A 280 135.23 -11.36 -109.49
CA GLY A 280 133.85 -11.87 -109.32
C GLY A 280 133.53 -12.38 -107.90
N PHE A 281 134.52 -12.95 -107.19
CA PHE A 281 134.32 -13.49 -105.84
C PHE A 281 134.27 -12.38 -104.77
N SER A 282 135.01 -11.28 -104.98
CA SER A 282 135.00 -10.11 -104.11
C SER A 282 133.61 -9.49 -104.01
N VAL A 283 132.89 -9.45 -105.13
CA VAL A 283 131.52 -8.94 -105.22
C VAL A 283 130.57 -9.80 -104.38
N VAL A 284 130.67 -11.13 -104.44
CA VAL A 284 129.81 -12.04 -103.65
C VAL A 284 130.11 -11.93 -102.15
N ALA A 285 131.37 -11.83 -101.76
CA ALA A 285 131.77 -11.70 -100.37
C ALA A 285 131.35 -10.35 -99.76
N ALA A 286 131.48 -9.25 -100.52
CA ALA A 286 130.95 -7.95 -100.12
C ALA A 286 129.41 -7.98 -99.99
N GLU A 287 128.72 -8.66 -100.90
CA GLU A 287 127.26 -8.77 -100.87
C GLU A 287 126.76 -9.67 -99.71
N MET A 288 127.47 -10.75 -99.35
CA MET A 288 127.15 -11.55 -98.15
C MET A 288 127.38 -10.79 -96.84
N ASN A 289 128.43 -9.97 -96.76
CA ASN A 289 128.70 -9.14 -95.59
C ASN A 289 127.59 -8.08 -95.40
N LYS A 290 127.19 -7.46 -96.52
CA LYS A 290 126.05 -6.53 -96.56
C LYS A 290 124.73 -7.22 -96.19
N LEU A 291 124.46 -8.42 -96.72
CA LEU A 291 123.25 -9.20 -96.42
C LEU A 291 123.20 -9.63 -94.94
N SER A 292 124.33 -10.03 -94.36
CA SER A 292 124.44 -10.35 -92.94
C SER A 292 124.18 -9.11 -92.06
N ASP A 293 124.77 -7.96 -92.40
CA ASP A 293 124.54 -6.70 -91.67
C ASP A 293 123.08 -6.23 -91.79
N GLU A 294 122.47 -6.37 -92.96
CA GLU A 294 121.04 -6.09 -93.14
C GLU A 294 120.15 -7.10 -92.39
N THR A 295 120.54 -8.37 -92.30
CA THR A 295 119.83 -9.41 -91.55
C THR A 295 119.88 -9.11 -90.05
N SER A 296 121.06 -8.82 -89.49
CA SER A 296 121.23 -8.44 -88.08
C SER A 296 120.45 -7.17 -87.73
N LYS A 297 120.48 -6.14 -88.60
CA LYS A 297 119.68 -4.92 -88.43
C LYS A 297 118.17 -5.20 -88.49
N SER A 298 117.73 -6.10 -89.35
CA SER A 298 116.31 -6.47 -89.50
C SER A 298 115.80 -7.25 -88.28
N ILE A 299 116.59 -8.19 -87.75
CA ILE A 299 116.25 -8.91 -86.52
C ILE A 299 116.24 -7.98 -85.30
N LYS A 300 117.17 -7.02 -85.19
CA LYS A 300 117.11 -5.99 -84.13
C LYS A 300 115.82 -5.17 -84.19
N LYS A 301 115.32 -4.84 -85.39
CA LYS A 301 114.01 -4.19 -85.56
C LYS A 301 112.85 -5.12 -85.14
N ILE A 302 112.92 -6.42 -85.48
CA ILE A 302 111.92 -7.41 -85.05
C ILE A 302 111.90 -7.54 -83.52
N ASN A 303 113.04 -7.65 -82.85
CA ASN A 303 113.09 -7.74 -81.38
C ASN A 303 112.50 -6.49 -80.70
N LEU A 304 112.75 -5.29 -81.26
CA LEU A 304 112.10 -4.05 -80.78
C LEU A 304 110.56 -4.10 -80.92
N LEU A 305 110.05 -4.62 -82.04
CA LEU A 305 108.62 -4.82 -82.24
C LEU A 305 108.05 -5.88 -81.29
N LEU A 306 108.74 -7.01 -81.10
CA LEU A 306 108.32 -8.07 -80.17
C LEU A 306 108.25 -7.58 -78.74
N ASN A 307 109.23 -6.81 -78.27
CA ASN A 307 109.20 -6.18 -76.94
C ASN A 307 108.03 -5.21 -76.79
N THR A 308 107.70 -4.45 -77.84
CA THR A 308 106.55 -3.54 -77.85
C THR A 308 105.23 -4.31 -77.79
N VAL A 309 105.10 -5.41 -78.54
CA VAL A 309 103.91 -6.28 -78.53
C VAL A 309 103.78 -7.01 -77.18
N SER A 310 104.88 -7.51 -76.62
CA SER A 310 104.91 -8.15 -75.30
C SER A 310 104.49 -7.18 -74.19
N SER A 311 105.02 -5.96 -74.18
CA SER A 311 104.59 -4.91 -73.24
C SER A 311 103.11 -4.54 -73.40
N SER A 312 102.62 -4.46 -74.65
CA SER A 312 101.20 -4.20 -74.93
C SER A 312 100.30 -5.34 -74.45
N SER A 313 100.75 -6.59 -74.61
CA SER A 313 100.07 -7.81 -74.17
C SER A 313 99.93 -7.86 -72.64
N GLU A 314 100.98 -7.48 -71.91
CA GLU A 314 100.97 -7.37 -70.45
C GLU A 314 99.97 -6.29 -69.96
N ASN A 315 99.89 -5.17 -70.66
CA ASN A 315 98.87 -4.14 -70.38
C ASN A 315 97.44 -4.65 -70.60
N VAL A 316 97.21 -5.47 -71.64
CA VAL A 316 95.91 -6.11 -71.88
C VAL A 316 95.57 -7.11 -70.77
N LYS A 317 96.54 -7.92 -70.33
CA LYS A 317 96.37 -8.85 -69.21
C LYS A 317 95.97 -8.14 -67.91
N ASN A 318 96.67 -7.08 -67.55
CA ASN A 318 96.33 -6.26 -66.37
C ASN A 318 94.94 -5.61 -66.50
N SER A 319 94.57 -5.16 -67.69
CA SER A 319 93.22 -4.63 -67.94
C SER A 319 92.13 -5.68 -67.78
N ILE A 320 92.37 -6.92 -68.22
CA ILE A 320 91.43 -8.04 -68.03
C ILE A 320 91.29 -8.38 -66.54
N ALA A 321 92.40 -8.42 -65.78
CA ALA A 321 92.38 -8.66 -64.33
C ALA A 321 91.53 -7.60 -63.59
N ASN A 322 91.73 -6.32 -63.91
CA ASN A 322 90.92 -5.23 -63.35
C ASN A 322 89.44 -5.35 -63.72
N CYS A 323 89.10 -5.80 -64.93
CA CYS A 323 87.70 -6.06 -65.32
C CYS A 323 87.07 -7.19 -64.50
N ILE A 324 87.81 -8.26 -64.22
CA ILE A 324 87.33 -9.39 -63.38
C ILE A 324 87.11 -8.92 -61.93
N GLU A 325 87.99 -8.09 -61.38
CA GLU A 325 87.84 -7.51 -60.05
C GLU A 325 86.59 -6.60 -59.95
N ASN A 326 86.42 -5.68 -60.92
CA ASN A 326 85.24 -4.81 -61.00
C ASN A 326 83.93 -5.59 -61.16
N TYR A 327 83.95 -6.73 -61.85
CA TYR A 327 82.80 -7.64 -61.91
C TYR A 327 82.44 -8.20 -60.53
N ASN A 328 83.41 -8.69 -59.77
CA ASN A 328 83.16 -9.25 -58.43
C ASN A 328 82.56 -8.20 -57.48
N LEU A 329 83.04 -6.95 -57.55
CA LEU A 329 82.45 -5.83 -56.81
C LEU A 329 81.00 -5.57 -57.24
N SER A 330 80.74 -5.58 -58.54
CA SER A 330 79.39 -5.40 -59.09
C SER A 330 78.44 -6.50 -58.63
N LYS A 331 78.91 -7.76 -58.57
CA LYS A 331 78.11 -8.91 -58.11
C LYS A 331 77.59 -8.73 -56.67
N ASP A 332 78.42 -8.25 -55.75
CA ASP A 332 78.00 -7.96 -54.37
C ASP A 332 76.94 -6.85 -54.33
N LEU A 333 77.14 -5.77 -55.09
CA LEU A 333 76.18 -4.68 -55.19
C LEU A 333 74.82 -5.17 -55.71
N PHE A 334 74.79 -5.98 -56.76
CA PHE A 334 73.55 -6.53 -57.30
C PHE A 334 72.85 -7.49 -56.34
N SER A 335 73.60 -8.26 -55.55
CA SER A 335 73.03 -9.10 -54.47
C SER A 335 72.27 -8.25 -53.45
N LYS A 336 72.83 -7.11 -53.03
CA LYS A 336 72.17 -6.14 -52.13
C LYS A 336 70.93 -5.50 -52.75
N VAL A 337 70.96 -5.19 -54.04
CA VAL A 337 69.78 -4.67 -54.76
C VAL A 337 68.68 -5.73 -54.83
N LYS A 338 69.03 -7.00 -55.09
CA LYS A 338 68.08 -8.12 -55.12
C LYS A 338 67.43 -8.33 -53.74
N GLU A 339 68.21 -8.29 -52.66
CA GLU A 339 67.69 -8.34 -51.29
C GLU A 339 66.70 -7.20 -51.03
N SER A 340 67.02 -5.97 -51.47
CA SER A 340 66.12 -4.82 -51.34
C SER A 340 64.78 -5.04 -52.04
N PHE A 341 64.76 -5.64 -53.24
CA PHE A 341 63.52 -5.99 -53.93
C PHE A 341 62.71 -7.07 -53.19
N TYR A 342 63.36 -8.04 -52.54
CA TYR A 342 62.66 -8.99 -51.66
C TYR A 342 62.04 -8.31 -50.45
N THR A 343 62.76 -7.38 -49.81
CA THR A 343 62.22 -6.60 -48.69
C THR A 343 61.01 -5.77 -49.11
N ILE A 344 61.06 -5.12 -50.29
CA ILE A 344 59.92 -4.36 -50.83
C ILE A 344 58.73 -5.29 -51.08
N LYS A 345 58.96 -6.46 -51.70
CA LYS A 345 57.89 -7.45 -51.93
C LYS A 345 57.23 -7.86 -50.62
N ASN A 346 58.01 -8.28 -49.63
CA ASN A 346 57.49 -8.71 -48.33
C ASN A 346 56.71 -7.59 -47.61
N SER A 347 57.22 -6.36 -47.67
CA SER A 347 56.53 -5.18 -47.10
C SER A 347 55.21 -4.90 -47.81
N THR A 348 55.13 -5.18 -49.11
CA THR A 348 53.92 -5.01 -49.91
C THR A 348 52.89 -6.11 -49.64
N ASP A 349 53.34 -7.35 -49.39
CA ASP A 349 52.48 -8.46 -48.97
C ASP A 349 51.80 -8.14 -47.62
N ILE A 350 52.57 -7.64 -46.63
CA ILE A 350 52.04 -7.16 -45.34
C ILE A 350 51.06 -6.00 -45.54
N LEU A 351 51.39 -5.04 -46.42
CA LEU A 351 50.50 -3.92 -46.70
C LEU A 351 49.15 -4.39 -47.29
N SER A 352 49.16 -5.41 -48.15
CA SER A 352 47.94 -6.00 -48.71
C SER A 352 47.06 -6.63 -47.62
N GLU A 353 47.65 -7.30 -46.64
CA GLU A 353 46.92 -7.87 -45.50
C GLU A 353 46.28 -6.77 -44.65
N ASN A 354 47.04 -5.71 -44.34
CA ASN A 354 46.53 -4.55 -43.61
C ASN A 354 45.38 -3.86 -44.34
N VAL A 355 45.43 -3.72 -45.67
CA VAL A 355 44.33 -3.15 -46.48
C VAL A 355 43.03 -3.96 -46.29
N ASN A 356 43.12 -5.30 -46.32
CA ASN A 356 41.97 -6.17 -46.11
C ASN A 356 41.40 -6.03 -44.69
N GLN A 357 42.27 -5.90 -43.69
CA GLN A 357 41.83 -5.67 -42.31
C GLN A 357 41.06 -4.34 -42.18
N VAL A 358 41.55 -3.26 -42.78
CA VAL A 358 40.86 -1.96 -42.74
C VAL A 358 39.51 -2.01 -43.50
N TYR A 359 39.40 -2.77 -44.59
CA TYR A 359 38.10 -3.02 -45.24
C TYR A 359 37.09 -3.70 -44.30
N SER A 360 37.53 -4.71 -43.55
CA SER A 360 36.67 -5.39 -42.57
C SER A 360 36.19 -4.42 -41.48
N GLU A 361 37.08 -3.60 -40.93
CA GLU A 361 36.74 -2.60 -39.91
C GLU A 361 35.77 -1.54 -40.46
N ALA A 362 35.99 -1.05 -41.68
CA ALA A 362 35.07 -0.13 -42.36
C ALA A 362 33.66 -0.71 -42.51
N GLY A 363 33.56 -2.01 -42.86
CA GLY A 363 32.28 -2.73 -42.92
C GLY A 363 31.57 -2.85 -41.58
N ILE A 364 32.31 -3.11 -40.49
CA ILE A 364 31.75 -3.15 -39.12
C ILE A 364 31.23 -1.77 -38.72
N ILE A 365 31.97 -0.69 -39.04
CA ILE A 365 31.54 0.68 -38.76
C ILE A 365 30.25 1.00 -39.54
N SER A 366 30.19 0.67 -40.83
CA SER A 366 29.00 0.88 -41.68
C SER A 366 27.75 0.16 -41.15
N ASN A 367 27.89 -1.09 -40.70
CA ASN A 367 26.76 -1.80 -40.07
C ASN A 367 26.34 -1.14 -38.75
N SER A 368 27.31 -0.68 -37.94
CA SER A 368 27.04 -0.01 -36.67
C SER A 368 26.34 1.34 -36.87
N THR A 369 26.74 2.12 -37.89
CA THR A 369 26.08 3.41 -38.21
C THR A 369 24.64 3.19 -38.66
N HIS A 370 24.38 2.15 -39.45
CA HIS A 370 23.02 1.77 -39.84
C HIS A 370 22.13 1.45 -38.62
N GLU A 371 22.64 0.66 -37.67
CA GLU A 371 21.90 0.31 -36.46
C GLU A 371 21.58 1.55 -35.59
N VAL A 372 22.56 2.44 -35.42
CA VAL A 372 22.36 3.70 -34.67
C VAL A 372 21.33 4.60 -35.35
N LYS A 373 21.30 4.63 -36.69
CA LYS A 373 20.33 5.40 -37.47
C LYS A 373 18.90 4.92 -37.23
N GLU A 374 18.66 3.61 -37.26
CA GLU A 374 17.35 3.02 -36.99
C GLU A 374 16.89 3.26 -35.54
N LYS A 375 17.78 3.07 -34.55
CA LYS A 375 17.50 3.38 -33.15
C LYS A 375 17.18 4.86 -32.92
N SER A 376 17.87 5.76 -33.62
CA SER A 376 17.62 7.20 -33.51
C SER A 376 16.26 7.59 -34.11
N LYS A 377 15.85 6.99 -35.23
CA LYS A 377 14.50 7.16 -35.79
C LYS A 377 13.41 6.65 -34.83
N TYR A 378 13.65 5.51 -34.19
CA TYR A 378 12.74 4.99 -33.18
C TYR A 378 12.58 5.98 -32.01
N PHE A 379 13.69 6.55 -31.51
CA PHE A 379 13.62 7.57 -30.46
C PHE A 379 12.86 8.83 -30.89
N LEU A 380 12.96 9.25 -32.15
CA LEU A 380 12.17 10.38 -32.65
C LEU A 380 10.67 10.11 -32.52
N ASN A 381 10.20 8.95 -32.99
CA ASN A 381 8.79 8.57 -32.92
C ASN A 381 8.30 8.43 -31.47
N VAL A 382 9.05 7.72 -30.62
CA VAL A 382 8.68 7.52 -29.21
C VAL A 382 8.59 8.84 -28.46
N SER A 383 9.53 9.77 -28.69
CA SER A 383 9.52 11.07 -28.02
C SER A 383 8.31 11.93 -28.44
N ASP A 384 7.92 11.89 -29.72
CA ASP A 384 6.72 12.58 -30.20
C ASP A 384 5.43 12.05 -29.52
N ASN A 385 5.32 10.71 -29.39
CA ASN A 385 4.22 10.07 -28.68
C ASN A 385 4.21 10.42 -27.18
N ILE A 386 5.38 10.44 -26.53
CA ILE A 386 5.50 10.84 -25.11
C ILE A 386 5.06 12.28 -24.91
N SER A 387 5.43 13.20 -25.81
CA SER A 387 5.03 14.60 -25.73
C SER A 387 3.50 14.75 -25.83
N SER A 388 2.89 14.10 -26.81
CA SER A 388 1.43 14.09 -26.99
C SER A 388 0.71 13.49 -25.79
N ALA A 389 1.14 12.33 -25.32
CA ALA A 389 0.55 11.67 -24.14
C ALA A 389 0.71 12.53 -22.88
N SER A 390 1.84 13.22 -22.70
CA SER A 390 2.06 14.11 -21.55
C SER A 390 1.05 15.27 -21.55
N THR A 391 0.74 15.83 -22.73
CA THR A 391 -0.26 16.91 -22.85
C THR A 391 -1.68 16.43 -22.56
N GLU A 392 -2.03 15.22 -22.98
CA GLU A 392 -3.32 14.59 -22.69
C GLU A 392 -3.49 14.32 -21.20
N VAL A 393 -2.48 13.73 -20.55
CA VAL A 393 -2.50 13.48 -19.10
C VAL A 393 -2.59 14.81 -18.34
N ALA A 394 -1.90 15.86 -18.78
CA ALA A 394 -2.02 17.18 -18.16
C ALA A 394 -3.45 17.75 -18.26
N ALA A 395 -4.13 17.57 -19.41
CA ALA A 395 -5.51 17.99 -19.59
C ALA A 395 -6.49 17.24 -18.66
N VAL A 396 -6.37 15.91 -18.58
CA VAL A 396 -7.17 15.09 -17.66
C VAL A 396 -6.89 15.47 -16.20
N THR A 397 -5.64 15.77 -15.86
CA THR A 397 -5.26 16.21 -14.52
C THR A 397 -5.94 17.53 -14.14
N GLN A 398 -6.09 18.47 -15.08
CA GLN A 398 -6.82 19.72 -14.85
C GLN A 398 -8.33 19.49 -14.65
N GLU A 399 -8.92 18.56 -15.40
CA GLU A 399 -10.32 18.16 -15.19
C GLU A 399 -10.52 17.53 -13.81
N GLU A 400 -9.59 16.68 -13.36
CA GLU A 400 -9.63 16.07 -12.03
C GLU A 400 -9.48 17.09 -10.90
N VAL A 401 -8.66 18.14 -11.07
CA VAL A 401 -8.60 19.27 -10.12
C VAL A 401 -9.98 19.95 -10.02
N ALA A 402 -10.62 20.26 -11.15
CA ALA A 402 -11.95 20.88 -11.17
C ALA A 402 -13.01 19.97 -10.50
N ASN A 403 -12.99 18.66 -10.76
CA ASN A 403 -13.86 17.70 -10.10
C ASN A 403 -13.64 17.69 -8.57
N THR A 404 -12.37 17.76 -8.14
CA THR A 404 -12.01 17.77 -6.72
C THR A 404 -12.50 19.03 -6.01
N GLU A 405 -12.47 20.20 -6.67
CA GLU A 405 -13.07 21.44 -6.16
C GLU A 405 -14.59 21.31 -5.96
N VAL A 406 -15.29 20.66 -6.89
CA VAL A 406 -16.74 20.39 -6.76
C VAL A 406 -17.02 19.47 -5.57
N ILE A 407 -16.22 18.42 -5.38
CA ILE A 407 -16.34 17.53 -4.21
C ILE A 407 -16.11 18.32 -2.91
N SER A 408 -15.11 19.19 -2.86
CA SER A 408 -14.84 20.06 -1.70
C SER A 408 -16.05 20.94 -1.34
N LYS A 409 -16.72 21.52 -2.35
CA LYS A 409 -17.95 22.28 -2.14
C LYS A 409 -19.10 21.42 -1.59
N ASN A 410 -19.24 20.19 -2.05
CA ASN A 410 -20.27 19.26 -1.57
C ASN A 410 -20.00 18.84 -0.12
N ILE A 411 -18.74 18.65 0.26
CA ILE A 411 -18.32 18.38 1.65
C ILE A 411 -18.73 19.53 2.57
N LEU A 412 -18.48 20.79 2.18
CA LEU A 412 -18.90 21.96 2.95
C LEU A 412 -20.43 21.99 3.13
N SER A 413 -21.17 21.73 2.05
CA SER A 413 -22.64 21.67 2.11
C SER A 413 -23.13 20.55 3.04
N LEU A 414 -22.46 19.39 3.05
CA LEU A 414 -22.77 18.28 3.94
C LEU A 414 -22.48 18.63 5.40
N LYS A 415 -21.37 19.34 5.67
CA LYS A 415 -21.02 19.85 6.99
C LYS A 415 -22.09 20.83 7.52
N ASP A 416 -22.57 21.73 6.67
CA ASP A 416 -23.64 22.67 7.03
C ASP A 416 -24.97 21.95 7.31
N MET A 417 -25.33 20.95 6.50
CA MET A 417 -26.52 20.13 6.75
C MET A 417 -26.42 19.38 8.08
N LEU A 418 -25.27 18.79 8.39
CA LEU A 418 -25.05 18.10 9.67
C LEU A 418 -25.17 19.07 10.85
N PHE A 419 -24.63 20.28 10.71
CA PHE A 419 -24.73 21.31 11.74
C PHE A 419 -26.19 21.71 12.01
N GLU A 420 -27.00 21.90 10.98
CA GLU A 420 -28.43 22.23 11.16
C GLU A 420 -29.23 21.06 11.74
N ILE A 421 -28.95 19.81 11.35
CA ILE A 421 -29.56 18.62 11.98
C ILE A 421 -29.16 18.55 13.46
N GLU A 422 -27.89 18.78 13.78
CA GLU A 422 -27.40 18.80 15.16
C GLU A 422 -28.13 19.86 16.00
N LYS A 423 -28.30 21.07 15.47
CA LYS A 423 -29.03 22.16 16.12
C LYS A 423 -30.51 21.80 16.36
N LEU A 424 -31.16 21.13 15.42
CA LEU A 424 -32.54 20.66 15.59
C LEU A 424 -32.65 19.59 16.68
N VAL A 425 -31.73 18.64 16.68
CA VAL A 425 -31.69 17.51 17.62
C VAL A 425 -31.32 17.97 19.04
N ARG A 426 -30.49 19.00 19.20
CA ARG A 426 -30.16 19.64 20.49
C ARG A 426 -31.40 20.21 21.21
N ARG A 427 -32.51 20.47 20.51
CA ARG A 427 -33.78 20.89 21.14
C ARG A 427 -34.40 19.79 22.00
N PHE A 428 -34.05 18.54 21.74
CA PHE A 428 -34.55 17.38 22.48
C PHE A 428 -33.46 16.86 23.43
N LYS A 429 -33.67 17.11 24.72
CA LYS A 429 -32.81 16.64 25.81
C LYS A 429 -33.12 15.19 26.13
N THR A 430 -32.32 14.31 25.55
CA THR A 430 -32.32 12.87 25.85
C THR A 430 -31.43 12.55 27.06
N SER A 431 -30.69 13.54 27.58
CA SER A 431 -29.61 13.39 28.54
C SER A 431 -29.26 14.73 29.21
N VAL A 432 -28.35 14.72 30.20
CA VAL A 432 -27.80 15.95 30.80
C VAL A 432 -27.02 16.76 29.76
N ILE A 433 -27.00 18.09 29.88
CA ILE A 433 -26.29 18.98 28.95
C ILE A 433 -25.01 19.56 29.58
N PRO A 434 -23.94 19.81 28.80
CA PRO A 434 -22.74 20.44 29.29
C PRO A 434 -22.98 21.92 29.60
N VAL A 435 -22.22 22.43 30.57
CA VAL A 435 -22.21 23.87 30.87
C VAL A 435 -21.61 24.68 29.72
N ASP A 436 -22.06 25.93 29.59
CA ASP A 436 -21.56 26.83 28.55
C ASP A 436 -20.09 27.23 28.77
N LYS A 437 -19.63 27.26 30.03
CA LYS A 437 -18.24 27.59 30.40
C LYS A 437 -17.26 26.61 29.74
N VAL A 438 -16.26 27.15 29.04
CA VAL A 438 -15.11 26.39 28.48
C VAL A 438 -14.05 26.21 29.57
N SER A 439 -13.33 25.08 29.55
CA SER A 439 -12.27 24.84 30.54
C SER A 439 -11.05 25.74 30.33
N GLU A 440 -10.50 26.30 31.42
CA GLU A 440 -9.31 27.15 31.41
C GLU A 440 -8.01 26.37 31.11
N LYS A 441 -8.01 25.06 31.42
CA LYS A 441 -6.93 24.13 31.08
C LYS A 441 -7.46 22.99 30.22
N ARG A 442 -6.60 22.37 29.42
CA ARG A 442 -6.96 21.18 28.64
C ARG A 442 -7.21 20.01 29.59
N LEU A 443 -8.46 19.60 29.72
CA LEU A 443 -8.86 18.50 30.61
C LEU A 443 -8.71 17.15 29.91
N LYS A 444 -8.39 16.10 30.68
CA LYS A 444 -8.43 14.71 30.22
C LYS A 444 -9.47 13.90 31.00
N ILE A 445 -10.58 13.55 30.36
CA ILE A 445 -11.61 12.67 30.93
C ILE A 445 -11.49 11.29 30.32
N VAL A 446 -11.35 10.28 31.16
CA VAL A 446 -11.19 8.89 30.74
C VAL A 446 -12.45 8.09 31.04
N PHE A 447 -12.97 7.38 30.03
CA PHE A 447 -14.15 6.54 30.12
C PHE A 447 -13.78 5.10 29.76
N LEU A 448 -13.83 4.18 30.73
CA LEU A 448 -13.55 2.76 30.53
C LEU A 448 -14.88 2.02 30.36
N SER A 449 -15.02 1.22 29.31
CA SER A 449 -16.26 0.47 29.06
C SER A 449 -16.01 -0.85 28.33
N PRO A 450 -16.82 -1.89 28.59
CA PRO A 450 -16.82 -3.10 27.78
C PRO A 450 -17.16 -2.82 26.31
N LEU A 451 -16.78 -3.74 25.43
CA LEU A 451 -17.03 -3.70 23.98
C LEU A 451 -17.95 -4.83 23.52
N ASP A 452 -18.04 -5.89 24.32
CA ASP A 452 -18.69 -7.15 24.07
C ASP A 452 -20.15 -7.11 24.51
N HIS A 453 -21.09 -7.28 23.57
CA HIS A 453 -22.56 -7.23 23.71
C HIS A 453 -23.21 -5.93 23.18
N GLU A 454 -24.40 -6.06 22.62
CA GLU A 454 -25.17 -4.98 21.96
C GLU A 454 -25.48 -3.81 22.91
N PHE A 455 -25.74 -4.10 24.19
CA PHE A 455 -25.92 -3.08 25.22
C PHE A 455 -24.76 -2.04 25.25
N TRP A 456 -23.51 -2.51 25.19
CA TRP A 456 -22.34 -1.63 25.25
C TRP A 456 -22.09 -0.86 23.97
N TYR A 457 -22.69 -1.29 22.85
CA TYR A 457 -22.72 -0.47 21.64
C TYR A 457 -23.46 0.85 21.94
N GLY A 458 -24.62 0.80 22.59
CA GLY A 458 -25.36 2.00 22.98
C GLY A 458 -24.58 2.92 23.94
N VAL A 459 -23.88 2.33 24.91
CA VAL A 459 -22.97 3.05 25.82
C VAL A 459 -21.87 3.77 25.04
N ARG A 460 -21.22 3.07 24.12
CA ARG A 460 -20.18 3.68 23.27
C ARG A 460 -20.73 4.84 22.43
N GLN A 461 -21.92 4.71 21.86
CA GLN A 461 -22.54 5.81 21.10
C GLN A 461 -22.79 7.05 21.96
N GLY A 462 -23.27 6.86 23.20
CA GLY A 462 -23.41 7.95 24.17
C GLY A 462 -22.09 8.64 24.48
N ALA A 463 -21.02 7.86 24.69
CA ALA A 463 -19.69 8.39 24.98
C ALA A 463 -19.08 9.15 23.79
N MET A 464 -19.24 8.63 22.57
CA MET A 464 -18.77 9.30 21.35
C MET A 464 -19.54 10.60 21.09
N TYR A 465 -20.85 10.61 21.36
CA TYR A 465 -21.63 11.84 21.27
C TYR A 465 -21.20 12.89 22.31
N ALA A 466 -20.97 12.48 23.56
CA ALA A 466 -20.45 13.38 24.60
C ALA A 466 -19.07 13.96 24.21
N LYS A 467 -18.19 13.14 23.64
CA LYS A 467 -16.90 13.60 23.08
C LYS A 467 -17.10 14.67 22.01
N LYS A 468 -18.04 14.47 21.08
CA LYS A 468 -18.36 15.45 20.04
C LYS A 468 -18.94 16.74 20.63
N GLU A 469 -19.87 16.62 21.58
CA GLU A 469 -20.49 17.80 22.23
C GLU A 469 -19.47 18.64 23.00
N LEU A 470 -18.43 18.00 23.53
CA LEU A 470 -17.34 18.62 24.26
C LEU A 470 -16.12 19.00 23.39
N ALA A 471 -16.17 18.82 22.06
CA ALA A 471 -15.00 19.05 21.19
C ALA A 471 -14.45 20.48 21.28
N GLU A 472 -15.33 21.47 21.42
CA GLU A 472 -14.96 22.90 21.54
C GLU A 472 -14.78 23.37 22.99
N LYS A 473 -14.77 22.43 23.95
CA LYS A 473 -14.83 22.72 25.39
C LYS A 473 -13.50 22.58 26.13
N ASN A 474 -12.40 22.48 25.38
CA ASN A 474 -11.02 22.31 25.85
C ASN A 474 -10.84 21.07 26.75
N VAL A 475 -11.36 19.93 26.28
CA VAL A 475 -11.30 18.64 26.97
C VAL A 475 -11.10 17.52 25.96
N ASP A 476 -10.23 16.58 26.30
CA ASP A 476 -10.07 15.32 25.61
C ASP A 476 -10.85 14.24 26.36
N VAL A 477 -11.81 13.64 25.67
CA VAL A 477 -12.54 12.46 26.15
C VAL A 477 -11.92 11.22 25.51
N GLU A 478 -11.30 10.38 26.33
CA GLU A 478 -10.65 9.15 25.92
C GLU A 478 -11.51 7.95 26.31
N TYR A 479 -11.96 7.18 25.32
CA TYR A 479 -12.73 5.96 25.52
C TYR A 479 -11.80 4.75 25.45
N TYR A 480 -11.73 3.97 26.53
CA TYR A 480 -10.97 2.73 26.61
C TYR A 480 -11.92 1.54 26.63
N GLY A 481 -11.94 0.83 25.51
CA GLY A 481 -12.72 -0.39 25.35
C GLY A 481 -12.00 -1.63 25.88
N PHE A 482 -12.69 -2.49 26.60
CA PHE A 482 -12.18 -3.81 27.02
C PHE A 482 -13.22 -4.91 26.78
N THR A 483 -12.81 -6.18 26.91
CA THR A 483 -13.69 -7.35 26.88
C THR A 483 -13.85 -7.94 28.29
N GLU A 484 -14.89 -8.74 28.56
CA GLU A 484 -15.09 -9.39 29.86
C GLU A 484 -13.87 -10.22 30.32
N LYS A 485 -13.20 -10.92 29.39
CA LYS A 485 -11.96 -11.69 29.67
C LYS A 485 -10.76 -10.83 30.05
N SER A 486 -10.82 -9.52 29.83
CA SER A 486 -9.76 -8.55 30.07
C SER A 486 -10.10 -7.57 31.21
N TRP A 487 -11.03 -7.92 32.10
CA TRP A 487 -11.34 -7.09 33.26
C TRP A 487 -10.12 -6.84 34.15
N GLU A 488 -9.24 -7.85 34.34
CA GLU A 488 -7.98 -7.67 35.08
C GLU A 488 -7.12 -6.57 34.45
N ASN A 489 -7.02 -6.53 33.11
CA ASN A 489 -6.34 -5.47 32.37
C ASN A 489 -7.02 -4.08 32.51
N THR A 490 -8.28 -4.03 32.97
CA THR A 490 -9.02 -2.77 33.20
C THR A 490 -8.51 -2.08 34.47
N ILE A 491 -8.11 -2.84 35.49
CA ILE A 491 -7.46 -2.29 36.68
C ILE A 491 -6.08 -1.74 36.33
N ASP A 492 -5.31 -2.46 35.50
CA ASP A 492 -4.02 -1.97 34.97
C ASP A 492 -4.21 -0.70 34.13
N THR A 493 -5.26 -0.66 33.29
CA THR A 493 -5.60 0.52 32.50
C THR A 493 -5.98 1.68 33.40
N PHE A 494 -6.79 1.47 34.44
CA PHE A 494 -7.13 2.49 35.42
C PHE A 494 -5.87 3.01 36.14
N GLN A 495 -4.99 2.12 36.58
CA GLN A 495 -3.72 2.53 37.19
C GLN A 495 -2.87 3.36 36.22
N LYS A 496 -2.75 2.91 34.96
CA LYS A 496 -2.00 3.61 33.91
C LYS A 496 -2.54 5.02 33.67
N VAL A 497 -3.85 5.17 33.43
CA VAL A 497 -4.44 6.50 33.15
C VAL A 497 -4.40 7.43 34.37
N LEU A 498 -4.42 6.86 35.58
CA LEU A 498 -4.22 7.60 36.82
C LEU A 498 -2.77 8.11 36.98
N GLU A 499 -1.80 7.38 36.44
CA GLU A 499 -0.38 7.76 36.42
C GLU A 499 -0.05 8.73 35.27
N GLU A 500 -0.74 8.62 34.14
CA GLU A 500 -0.66 9.53 32.99
C GLU A 500 -1.34 10.89 33.23
N GLY A 501 -2.03 11.07 34.36
CA GLY A 501 -2.57 12.37 34.77
C GLY A 501 -3.98 12.70 34.24
N ALA A 502 -4.89 11.72 34.16
CA ALA A 502 -6.30 12.00 33.90
C ALA A 502 -6.89 12.98 34.94
N ASP A 503 -7.70 13.94 34.48
CA ASP A 503 -8.42 14.88 35.35
C ASP A 503 -9.72 14.31 35.90
N GLY A 504 -10.30 13.30 35.23
CA GLY A 504 -11.50 12.60 35.71
C GLY A 504 -11.60 11.22 35.11
N ILE A 505 -12.06 10.25 35.89
CA ILE A 505 -12.10 8.83 35.47
C ILE A 505 -13.50 8.27 35.69
N ILE A 506 -13.98 7.52 34.71
CA ILE A 506 -15.30 6.90 34.71
C ILE A 506 -15.15 5.43 34.33
N LEU A 507 -15.72 4.53 35.13
CA LEU A 507 -15.63 3.08 34.93
C LEU A 507 -16.87 2.36 35.45
N PRO A 508 -17.18 1.14 34.97
CA PRO A 508 -18.23 0.36 35.59
C PRO A 508 -17.78 -0.20 36.94
N GLY A 509 -18.68 -0.26 37.93
CA GLY A 509 -18.36 -0.73 39.28
C GLY A 509 -18.31 -2.26 39.43
N PHE A 510 -17.72 -3.01 38.49
CA PHE A 510 -17.84 -4.49 38.49
C PHE A 510 -17.07 -5.18 39.62
N SER A 511 -15.95 -4.63 40.09
CA SER A 511 -15.13 -5.32 41.08
C SER A 511 -14.52 -4.41 42.14
N LYS A 512 -14.34 -4.98 43.34
CA LYS A 512 -13.83 -4.29 44.54
C LYS A 512 -12.36 -3.90 44.40
N GLU A 513 -11.63 -4.52 43.49
CA GLU A 513 -10.22 -4.27 43.19
C GLU A 513 -9.98 -2.85 42.65
N ALA A 514 -11.02 -2.17 42.14
CA ALA A 514 -10.94 -0.76 41.76
C ALA A 514 -10.87 0.21 42.97
N VAL A 515 -11.30 -0.22 44.16
CA VAL A 515 -11.45 0.66 45.33
C VAL A 515 -10.13 1.30 45.79
N PRO A 516 -9.01 0.55 45.94
CA PRO A 516 -7.73 1.16 46.29
C PRO A 516 -7.26 2.22 45.27
N LEU A 517 -7.55 2.02 43.98
CA LEU A 517 -7.23 2.99 42.93
C LEU A 517 -8.12 4.23 43.00
N ILE A 518 -9.40 4.07 43.35
CA ILE A 518 -10.31 5.20 43.60
C ILE A 518 -9.84 6.02 44.81
N GLU A 519 -9.36 5.37 45.87
CA GLU A 519 -8.78 6.06 47.02
C GLU A 519 -7.50 6.80 46.64
N LYS A 520 -6.61 6.18 45.86
CA LYS A 520 -5.40 6.80 45.31
C LYS A 520 -5.74 8.00 44.42
N ALA A 521 -6.78 7.92 43.59
CA ALA A 521 -7.28 9.02 42.77
C ALA A 521 -7.82 10.17 43.62
N SER A 522 -8.60 9.84 44.66
CA SER A 522 -9.13 10.82 45.61
C SER A 522 -8.02 11.59 46.34
N LEU A 523 -6.94 10.92 46.76
CA LEU A 523 -5.75 11.58 47.35
C LEU A 523 -5.05 12.54 46.39
N ARG A 524 -5.21 12.35 45.08
CA ARG A 524 -4.68 13.22 44.01
C ARG A 524 -5.69 14.26 43.53
N ASN A 525 -6.85 14.39 44.19
CA ASN A 525 -7.98 15.23 43.76
C ASN A 525 -8.53 14.90 42.36
N ILE A 526 -8.38 13.65 41.91
CA ILE A 526 -8.94 13.16 40.65
C ILE A 526 -10.31 12.52 40.95
N PRO A 527 -11.43 13.14 40.54
CA PRO A 527 -12.75 12.57 40.71
C PRO A 527 -12.92 11.27 39.92
N VAL A 528 -13.53 10.28 40.57
CA VAL A 528 -13.93 9.03 39.92
C VAL A 528 -15.43 8.86 40.01
N MET A 529 -16.10 8.54 38.90
CA MET A 529 -17.52 8.17 38.87
C MET A 529 -17.66 6.72 38.42
N THR A 530 -18.65 6.02 39.00
CA THR A 530 -19.03 4.68 38.52
C THR A 530 -20.27 4.76 37.65
N TYR A 531 -20.43 3.83 36.72
CA TYR A 531 -21.66 3.74 35.94
C TYR A 531 -22.09 2.28 35.72
N ASN A 532 -23.31 2.07 35.23
CA ASN A 532 -23.94 0.76 34.97
C ASN A 532 -24.21 -0.12 36.19
N CYS A 533 -23.19 -0.40 36.98
CA CYS A 533 -23.30 -0.98 38.29
C CYS A 533 -22.40 -0.23 39.25
N ASP A 534 -22.77 -0.29 40.52
CA ASP A 534 -21.98 0.33 41.56
C ASP A 534 -21.10 -0.69 42.28
N LEU A 535 -20.05 -0.18 42.95
CA LEU A 535 -19.09 -1.00 43.65
C LEU A 535 -19.76 -1.77 44.79
N PRO A 536 -19.33 -3.03 45.04
CA PRO A 536 -19.92 -3.88 46.07
C PRO A 536 -19.57 -3.44 47.50
N VAL A 537 -18.62 -2.50 47.64
CA VAL A 537 -18.18 -1.93 48.92
C VAL A 537 -18.10 -0.42 48.81
N GLU A 538 -18.20 0.27 49.93
CA GLU A 538 -18.07 1.73 50.01
C GLU A 538 -16.70 2.19 49.48
N SER A 539 -16.68 3.32 48.78
CA SER A 539 -15.46 3.89 48.21
C SER A 539 -15.58 5.41 48.11
N LYS A 540 -14.46 6.09 47.79
CA LYS A 540 -14.42 7.54 47.58
C LYS A 540 -14.84 8.01 46.18
N ARG A 541 -15.60 7.20 45.43
CA ARG A 541 -16.18 7.65 44.16
C ARG A 541 -17.11 8.85 44.41
N MET A 542 -17.20 9.77 43.45
CA MET A 542 -18.03 10.98 43.57
C MET A 542 -19.51 10.69 43.37
N ALA A 543 -19.84 9.91 42.34
CA ALA A 543 -21.21 9.60 41.97
C ALA A 543 -21.28 8.26 41.24
N TYR A 544 -22.45 7.63 41.31
CA TYR A 544 -22.82 6.47 40.51
C TYR A 544 -23.94 6.86 39.54
N PHE A 545 -23.79 6.49 38.27
CA PHE A 545 -24.75 6.74 37.22
C PHE A 545 -25.23 5.43 36.57
N GLY A 546 -26.46 5.03 36.82
CA GLY A 546 -26.93 3.76 36.28
C GLY A 546 -28.34 3.40 36.65
N PRO A 547 -28.80 2.20 36.26
CA PRO A 547 -30.16 1.73 36.55
C PRO A 547 -30.43 1.60 38.05
N ASN A 548 -31.68 1.86 38.44
CA ASN A 548 -32.19 1.48 39.76
C ASN A 548 -32.47 -0.02 39.81
N ILE A 549 -31.42 -0.81 40.09
CA ILE A 549 -31.48 -2.27 40.11
C ILE A 549 -32.55 -2.80 41.07
N SER A 550 -32.73 -2.13 42.21
CA SER A 550 -33.74 -2.52 43.18
C SER A 550 -35.17 -2.31 42.65
N GLU A 551 -35.41 -1.15 42.05
CA GLU A 551 -36.71 -0.83 41.44
C GLU A 551 -36.99 -1.74 40.24
N ALA A 552 -36.00 -2.04 39.41
CA ALA A 552 -36.11 -2.97 38.30
C ALA A 552 -36.55 -4.38 38.78
N GLY A 553 -35.98 -4.89 39.89
CA GLY A 553 -36.40 -6.15 40.49
C GLY A 553 -37.84 -6.12 41.02
N ILE A 554 -38.25 -5.03 41.68
CA ILE A 554 -39.63 -4.84 42.14
C ILE A 554 -40.60 -4.81 40.95
N LEU A 555 -40.24 -4.09 39.90
CA LEU A 555 -41.03 -3.92 38.69
C LEU A 555 -41.20 -5.26 37.96
N ALA A 556 -40.14 -6.07 37.87
CA ALA A 556 -40.20 -7.41 37.29
C ALA A 556 -41.23 -8.28 38.02
N ALA A 557 -41.19 -8.27 39.35
CA ALA A 557 -42.15 -9.01 40.17
C ALA A 557 -43.60 -8.53 39.96
N ASP A 558 -43.81 -7.22 39.87
CA ASP A 558 -45.14 -6.65 39.61
C ASP A 558 -45.66 -7.02 38.21
N PHE A 559 -44.81 -7.02 37.18
CA PHE A 559 -45.16 -7.51 35.84
C PHE A 559 -45.49 -8.99 35.83
N MET A 560 -44.76 -9.84 36.56
CA MET A 560 -45.10 -11.26 36.69
C MET A 560 -46.45 -11.44 37.38
N VAL A 561 -46.73 -10.71 38.45
CA VAL A 561 -48.03 -10.77 39.15
C VAL A 561 -49.17 -10.37 38.20
N LYS A 562 -48.97 -9.33 37.38
CA LYS A 562 -49.92 -8.91 36.32
C LYS A 562 -50.10 -10.02 35.29
N ALA A 563 -49.01 -10.57 34.76
CA ALA A 563 -49.00 -11.62 33.74
C ALA A 563 -49.76 -12.89 34.16
N LEU A 564 -49.73 -13.19 35.47
CA LEU A 564 -50.37 -14.35 36.08
C LEU A 564 -51.77 -14.08 36.66
N ASN A 565 -52.34 -12.88 36.42
CA ASN A 565 -53.62 -12.47 37.00
C ASN A 565 -53.66 -12.65 38.54
N GLY A 566 -52.54 -12.40 39.19
CA GLY A 566 -52.39 -12.43 40.64
C GLY A 566 -52.26 -13.81 41.29
N LYS A 567 -52.20 -14.93 40.53
CA LYS A 567 -51.98 -16.27 41.11
C LYS A 567 -51.11 -17.18 40.23
N GLY A 568 -50.19 -17.93 40.83
CA GLY A 568 -49.38 -18.90 40.08
C GLY A 568 -48.10 -19.34 40.78
N LYS A 569 -47.44 -20.34 40.20
CA LYS A 569 -46.14 -20.83 40.67
C LYS A 569 -45.05 -20.34 39.71
N VAL A 570 -43.98 -19.76 40.25
CA VAL A 570 -42.90 -19.17 39.47
C VAL A 570 -41.55 -19.76 39.82
N ALA A 571 -40.64 -19.74 38.84
CA ALA A 571 -39.24 -20.07 39.04
C ALA A 571 -38.35 -18.84 38.81
N ILE A 572 -37.18 -18.83 39.44
CA ILE A 572 -36.13 -17.84 39.20
C ILE A 572 -34.92 -18.57 38.65
N VAL A 573 -34.43 -18.15 37.48
CA VAL A 573 -33.14 -18.55 36.94
C VAL A 573 -32.17 -17.40 37.20
N ASN A 574 -31.24 -17.64 38.13
CA ASN A 574 -30.23 -16.66 38.50
C ASN A 574 -29.05 -16.73 37.53
N GLY A 575 -28.46 -15.56 37.27
CA GLY A 575 -27.27 -15.43 36.44
C GLY A 575 -25.98 -15.80 37.18
N ALA A 576 -24.87 -15.21 36.73
CA ALA A 576 -23.62 -15.21 37.49
C ALA A 576 -23.78 -14.61 38.90
N ASP A 577 -22.90 -14.98 39.82
CA ASP A 577 -22.94 -14.46 41.20
C ASP A 577 -22.35 -13.05 41.26
N ILE A 578 -23.10 -12.08 40.72
CA ILE A 578 -22.73 -10.66 40.67
C ILE A 578 -23.80 -9.79 41.33
N THR A 579 -23.38 -8.65 41.88
CA THR A 579 -24.20 -7.73 42.69
C THR A 579 -25.51 -7.34 42.01
N VAL A 580 -25.48 -7.08 40.70
CA VAL A 580 -26.66 -6.67 39.93
C VAL A 580 -27.73 -7.77 39.92
N TYR A 581 -27.36 -9.00 39.56
CA TYR A 581 -28.31 -10.12 39.48
C TYR A 581 -28.83 -10.50 40.86
N ASN A 582 -27.96 -10.49 41.87
CA ASN A 582 -28.34 -10.78 43.25
C ASN A 582 -29.35 -9.77 43.80
N THR A 583 -29.13 -8.47 43.57
CA THR A 583 -30.06 -7.42 44.00
C THR A 583 -31.43 -7.54 43.31
N ARG A 584 -31.46 -7.79 41.99
CA ARG A 584 -32.71 -8.02 41.24
C ARG A 584 -33.46 -9.20 41.85
N ARG A 585 -32.78 -10.33 42.04
CA ARG A 585 -33.33 -11.57 42.63
C ARG A 585 -33.93 -11.31 44.01
N GLU A 586 -33.18 -10.69 44.91
CA GLU A 586 -33.63 -10.42 46.28
C GLU A 586 -34.88 -9.55 46.31
N LYS A 587 -34.92 -8.51 45.47
CA LYS A 587 -36.07 -7.60 45.40
C LYS A 587 -37.29 -8.25 44.76
N ILE A 588 -37.09 -9.15 43.79
CA ILE A 588 -38.18 -10.01 43.27
C ILE A 588 -38.75 -10.86 44.41
N ILE A 589 -37.89 -11.53 45.19
CA ILE A 589 -38.32 -12.38 46.31
C ILE A 589 -39.07 -11.57 47.38
N GLU A 590 -38.52 -10.43 47.79
CA GLU A 590 -39.13 -9.53 48.79
C GLU A 590 -40.51 -9.05 48.33
N ARG A 591 -40.63 -8.67 47.05
CA ARG A 591 -41.89 -8.19 46.47
C ARG A 591 -42.94 -9.29 46.38
N LEU A 592 -42.55 -10.50 45.96
CA LEU A 592 -43.47 -11.63 45.85
C LEU A 592 -43.90 -12.20 47.21
N LYS A 593 -43.07 -12.12 48.26
CA LYS A 593 -43.49 -12.45 49.65
C LYS A 593 -44.72 -11.68 50.09
N LYS A 594 -44.88 -10.43 49.62
CA LYS A 594 -46.05 -9.56 49.90
C LYS A 594 -47.29 -9.97 49.07
N LYS A 595 -47.19 -10.93 48.14
CA LYS A 595 -48.24 -11.38 47.22
C LYS A 595 -48.59 -12.86 47.46
N LYS A 596 -49.40 -13.16 48.48
CA LYS A 596 -49.71 -14.52 49.00
C LYS A 596 -50.11 -15.60 47.96
N LYS A 597 -50.57 -15.22 46.77
CA LYS A 597 -51.08 -16.12 45.72
C LYS A 597 -50.08 -16.42 44.59
N VAL A 598 -48.94 -15.73 44.54
CA VAL A 598 -47.84 -16.03 43.60
C VAL A 598 -46.67 -16.59 44.41
N LYS A 599 -46.29 -17.85 44.17
CA LYS A 599 -45.28 -18.56 44.96
C LYS A 599 -44.06 -18.89 44.13
N ILE A 600 -42.88 -18.51 44.64
CA ILE A 600 -41.60 -19.00 44.12
C ILE A 600 -41.45 -20.44 44.59
N VAL A 601 -41.31 -21.37 43.65
CA VAL A 601 -41.27 -22.82 43.95
C VAL A 601 -39.93 -23.47 43.57
N VAL A 602 -39.18 -22.86 42.65
CA VAL A 602 -37.86 -23.33 42.23
C VAL A 602 -36.95 -22.14 41.99
N GLU A 603 -35.69 -22.27 42.40
CA GLU A 603 -34.64 -21.34 42.06
C GLU A 603 -33.46 -22.12 41.49
N LEU A 604 -33.00 -21.72 40.31
CA LEU A 604 -31.85 -22.32 39.64
C LEU A 604 -30.70 -21.32 39.63
N LYS A 605 -29.48 -21.82 39.85
CA LYS A 605 -28.24 -21.06 39.75
C LYS A 605 -27.49 -21.47 38.49
N GLY A 606 -26.66 -20.57 37.94
CA GLY A 606 -25.76 -20.89 36.83
C GLY A 606 -26.27 -20.58 35.43
N GLY A 607 -27.26 -19.69 35.30
CA GLY A 607 -27.74 -19.20 34.00
C GLY A 607 -26.76 -18.19 33.40
N HIS A 608 -25.66 -18.66 32.81
CA HIS A 608 -24.60 -17.79 32.30
C HIS A 608 -24.72 -17.45 30.81
N ASP A 609 -25.37 -18.32 30.03
CA ASP A 609 -25.44 -18.22 28.58
C ASP A 609 -26.75 -18.86 28.05
N ASN A 610 -27.03 -18.67 26.76
CA ASN A 610 -28.26 -19.18 26.14
C ASN A 610 -28.32 -20.72 26.09
N GLU A 611 -27.20 -21.43 25.96
CA GLU A 611 -27.20 -22.89 25.86
C GLU A 611 -27.53 -23.53 27.21
N LYS A 612 -26.89 -23.05 28.28
CA LYS A 612 -27.16 -23.48 29.65
C LYS A 612 -28.59 -23.15 30.06
N VAL A 613 -29.04 -21.92 29.82
CA VAL A 613 -30.42 -21.53 30.17
C VAL A 613 -31.43 -22.36 29.37
N TYR A 614 -31.18 -22.65 28.10
CA TYR A 614 -32.03 -23.57 27.32
C TYR A 614 -32.14 -24.96 27.97
N ALA A 615 -31.01 -25.58 28.33
CA ALA A 615 -30.99 -26.90 28.97
C ALA A 615 -31.69 -26.87 30.35
N MET A 616 -31.42 -25.84 31.15
CA MET A 616 -32.03 -25.64 32.48
C MET A 616 -33.54 -25.49 32.39
N ILE A 617 -34.04 -24.71 31.42
CA ILE A 617 -35.48 -24.47 31.26
C ILE A 617 -36.20 -25.74 30.79
N LYS A 618 -35.57 -26.55 29.91
CA LYS A 618 -36.15 -27.84 29.52
C LYS A 618 -36.25 -28.82 30.69
N ASP A 619 -35.18 -28.97 31.47
CA ASP A 619 -35.20 -29.82 32.68
C ASP A 619 -36.21 -29.33 33.72
N LEU A 620 -36.23 -28.01 33.96
CA LEU A 620 -37.15 -27.36 34.89
C LEU A 620 -38.62 -27.65 34.55
N LEU A 621 -39.00 -27.48 33.28
CA LEU A 621 -40.39 -27.64 32.86
C LEU A 621 -40.81 -29.11 32.75
N ASN A 622 -39.88 -30.02 32.48
CA ASN A 622 -40.14 -31.46 32.57
C ASN A 622 -40.40 -31.90 34.02
N LYS A 623 -39.63 -31.39 35.00
CA LYS A 623 -39.80 -31.71 36.43
C LYS A 623 -40.96 -30.95 37.08
N HIS A 624 -41.24 -29.74 36.60
CA HIS A 624 -42.24 -28.83 37.18
C HIS A 624 -43.20 -28.29 36.09
N PRO A 625 -44.00 -29.14 35.43
CA PRO A 625 -44.87 -28.73 34.31
C PRO A 625 -46.01 -27.79 34.72
N TYR A 626 -46.24 -27.65 36.03
CA TYR A 626 -47.24 -26.75 36.62
C TYR A 626 -46.75 -25.29 36.78
N LEU A 627 -45.50 -24.97 36.41
CA LEU A 627 -44.99 -23.61 36.46
C LEU A 627 -45.77 -22.69 35.53
N ASN A 628 -46.06 -21.47 36.02
CA ASN A 628 -46.80 -20.46 35.27
C ASN A 628 -45.91 -19.31 34.83
N GLY A 629 -44.77 -19.09 35.49
CA GLY A 629 -43.86 -18.02 35.11
C GLY A 629 -42.41 -18.28 35.50
N ILE A 630 -41.50 -17.62 34.79
CA ILE A 630 -40.05 -17.76 34.97
C ILE A 630 -39.43 -16.36 34.92
N PHE A 631 -38.59 -16.05 35.91
CA PHE A 631 -37.69 -14.90 35.84
C PHE A 631 -36.35 -15.33 35.30
N ILE A 632 -35.87 -14.67 34.26
CA ILE A 632 -34.48 -14.76 33.81
C ILE A 632 -33.79 -13.49 34.30
N VAL A 633 -33.00 -13.60 35.38
CA VAL A 633 -32.46 -12.43 36.09
C VAL A 633 -31.18 -11.88 35.45
N GLY A 634 -30.39 -12.76 34.84
CA GLY A 634 -29.19 -12.42 34.07
C GLY A 634 -29.36 -12.71 32.59
N LEU A 635 -28.32 -13.25 31.96
CA LEU A 635 -28.31 -13.59 30.54
C LEU A 635 -29.11 -14.88 30.23
N GLY A 636 -29.29 -15.18 28.95
CA GLY A 636 -29.81 -16.48 28.49
C GLY A 636 -31.29 -16.53 28.12
N VAL A 637 -31.98 -15.38 28.04
CA VAL A 637 -33.42 -15.33 27.72
C VAL A 637 -33.77 -15.95 26.36
N ARG A 638 -32.88 -15.89 25.36
CA ARG A 638 -33.11 -16.52 24.04
C ARG A 638 -33.11 -18.05 24.17
N GLY A 639 -32.25 -18.58 25.03
CA GLY A 639 -32.26 -19.99 25.42
C GLY A 639 -33.58 -20.41 26.06
N ALA A 640 -34.09 -19.60 26.99
CA ALA A 640 -35.39 -19.83 27.62
C ALA A 640 -36.53 -19.81 26.60
N ALA A 641 -36.55 -18.83 25.69
CA ALA A 641 -37.54 -18.74 24.63
C ALA A 641 -37.50 -19.97 23.70
N LYS A 642 -36.29 -20.39 23.27
CA LYS A 642 -36.11 -21.62 22.47
C LYS A 642 -36.69 -22.85 23.17
N ALA A 643 -36.41 -23.03 24.46
CA ALA A 643 -36.94 -24.15 25.24
C ALA A 643 -38.47 -24.13 25.33
N LEU A 644 -39.07 -22.95 25.51
CA LEU A 644 -40.54 -22.80 25.54
C LEU A 644 -41.19 -23.12 24.19
N ARG A 645 -40.55 -22.76 23.06
CA ARG A 645 -41.04 -23.12 21.73
C ARG A 645 -41.08 -24.63 21.53
N GLU A 646 -39.97 -25.31 21.81
CA GLU A 646 -39.88 -26.77 21.63
C GLU A 646 -40.84 -27.55 22.54
N LEU A 647 -41.08 -27.05 23.76
CA LEU A 647 -42.00 -27.67 24.70
C LEU A 647 -43.47 -27.24 24.49
N ASN A 648 -43.78 -26.43 23.47
CA ASN A 648 -45.12 -25.89 23.22
C ASN A 648 -45.72 -25.16 24.44
N MET A 649 -44.87 -24.42 25.15
CA MET A 649 -45.19 -23.67 26.37
C MET A 649 -45.21 -22.14 26.17
N VAL A 650 -44.94 -21.66 24.95
CA VAL A 650 -45.09 -20.24 24.56
C VAL A 650 -46.47 -19.72 24.96
N GLY A 651 -46.51 -18.55 25.59
CA GLY A 651 -47.73 -17.93 26.10
C GLY A 651 -48.35 -18.61 27.35
N LYS A 652 -48.11 -19.91 27.58
CA LYS A 652 -48.58 -20.66 28.78
C LYS A 652 -47.71 -20.35 30.00
N VAL A 653 -46.39 -20.27 29.80
CA VAL A 653 -45.42 -19.85 30.81
C VAL A 653 -45.00 -18.41 30.51
N LYS A 654 -45.13 -17.52 31.49
CA LYS A 654 -44.77 -16.11 31.34
C LYS A 654 -43.31 -15.90 31.70
N VAL A 655 -42.51 -15.37 30.77
CA VAL A 655 -41.09 -15.05 31.03
C VAL A 655 -40.93 -13.55 31.25
N ILE A 656 -40.26 -13.17 32.34
CA ILE A 656 -39.80 -11.81 32.56
C ILE A 656 -38.28 -11.81 32.50
N CYS A 657 -37.71 -10.94 31.68
CA CYS A 657 -36.26 -10.76 31.58
C CYS A 657 -35.85 -9.31 31.83
N PHE A 658 -34.54 -9.08 31.84
CA PHE A 658 -33.94 -7.76 31.89
C PHE A 658 -33.15 -7.52 30.63
N ASP A 659 -33.05 -6.25 30.27
CA ASP A 659 -32.46 -5.77 29.04
C ASP A 659 -33.21 -6.26 27.80
N PHE A 660 -33.13 -5.49 26.72
CA PHE A 660 -33.78 -5.83 25.47
C PHE A 660 -32.99 -5.30 24.29
N ASP A 661 -33.17 -5.99 23.17
CA ASP A 661 -32.66 -5.66 21.85
C ASP A 661 -33.75 -6.03 20.82
N LYS A 662 -33.46 -5.85 19.53
CA LYS A 662 -34.42 -6.16 18.46
C LYS A 662 -34.92 -7.60 18.48
N GLU A 663 -34.08 -8.56 18.88
CA GLU A 663 -34.49 -9.96 18.96
C GLU A 663 -35.42 -10.19 20.15
N ILE A 664 -35.13 -9.57 21.30
CA ILE A 664 -36.02 -9.64 22.46
C ILE A 664 -37.39 -9.05 22.13
N PHE A 665 -37.47 -8.00 21.31
CA PHE A 665 -38.75 -7.47 20.83
C PHE A 665 -39.54 -8.54 20.07
N GLU A 666 -38.90 -9.25 19.14
CA GLU A 666 -39.54 -10.35 18.42
C GLU A 666 -39.99 -11.49 19.35
N LEU A 667 -39.19 -11.82 20.38
CA LEU A 667 -39.57 -12.83 21.38
C LEU A 667 -40.79 -12.41 22.21
N ILE A 668 -40.93 -11.11 22.47
CA ILE A 668 -42.10 -10.56 23.18
C ILE A 668 -43.33 -10.58 22.27
N LYS A 669 -43.19 -10.20 21.00
CA LYS A 669 -44.25 -10.25 19.98
C LYS A 669 -44.74 -11.67 19.71
N GLU A 670 -43.82 -12.63 19.69
CA GLU A 670 -44.11 -14.06 19.61
C GLU A 670 -44.89 -14.56 20.85
N GLY A 671 -44.65 -13.94 22.02
CA GLY A 671 -45.22 -14.32 23.32
C GLY A 671 -44.36 -15.32 24.10
N SER A 672 -43.12 -15.55 23.65
CA SER A 672 -42.10 -16.35 24.35
C SER A 672 -41.54 -15.58 25.56
N VAL A 673 -41.52 -14.26 25.48
CA VAL A 673 -41.24 -13.34 26.59
C VAL A 673 -42.48 -12.49 26.84
N TYR A 674 -42.80 -12.21 28.10
CA TYR A 674 -43.95 -11.37 28.46
C TYR A 674 -43.57 -9.90 28.62
N ALA A 675 -42.46 -9.63 29.32
CA ALA A 675 -41.90 -8.29 29.47
C ALA A 675 -40.39 -8.34 29.69
N ALA A 676 -39.72 -7.30 29.22
CA ALA A 676 -38.31 -7.01 29.43
C ALA A 676 -38.17 -5.64 30.10
N ILE A 677 -37.37 -5.57 31.16
CA ILE A 677 -37.06 -4.31 31.85
C ILE A 677 -35.71 -3.84 31.37
N GLY A 678 -35.70 -2.74 30.62
CA GLY A 678 -34.51 -2.18 30.03
C GLY A 678 -33.79 -1.18 30.92
N GLN A 679 -32.78 -0.58 30.31
CA GLN A 679 -31.93 0.46 30.88
C GLN A 679 -31.70 1.53 29.82
N ASP A 680 -30.98 2.59 30.19
CA ASP A 680 -30.54 3.64 29.29
C ASP A 680 -29.07 3.47 28.91
N PRO A 681 -28.71 2.69 27.87
CA PRO A 681 -27.31 2.52 27.49
C PRO A 681 -26.71 3.83 26.97
N PHE A 682 -27.43 4.61 26.17
CA PHE A 682 -26.94 5.87 25.62
C PHE A 682 -26.61 6.87 26.73
N GLY A 683 -27.56 7.11 27.65
CA GLY A 683 -27.35 7.99 28.80
C GLY A 683 -26.22 7.51 29.71
N GLN A 684 -26.04 6.19 29.88
CA GLN A 684 -24.94 5.62 30.66
C GLN A 684 -23.55 5.89 30.07
N GLY A 685 -23.44 6.01 28.74
CA GLY A 685 -22.21 6.43 28.08
C GLY A 685 -22.00 7.94 28.10
N HIS A 686 -23.08 8.69 28.05
CA HIS A 686 -23.09 10.12 27.84
C HIS A 686 -22.99 10.93 29.14
N ASP A 687 -23.94 10.74 30.04
CA ASP A 687 -24.16 11.61 31.20
C ASP A 687 -22.99 11.62 32.18
N PRO A 688 -22.33 10.48 32.51
CA PRO A 688 -21.18 10.51 33.40
C PRO A 688 -20.06 11.41 32.88
N ILE A 689 -19.84 11.45 31.56
CA ILE A 689 -18.82 12.29 30.93
C ILE A 689 -19.19 13.76 31.07
N ILE A 690 -20.45 14.10 30.79
CA ILE A 690 -20.94 15.47 30.91
C ILE A 690 -20.98 15.95 32.37
N TYR A 691 -21.40 15.10 33.32
CA TYR A 691 -21.34 15.42 34.75
C TYR A 691 -19.89 15.61 35.23
N MET A 692 -18.97 14.76 34.78
CA MET A 692 -17.55 14.90 35.07
C MET A 692 -17.02 16.23 34.53
N TYR A 693 -17.31 16.57 33.28
CA TYR A 693 -16.95 17.85 32.68
C TYR A 693 -17.52 19.05 33.47
N ASN A 694 -18.82 19.02 33.76
CA ASN A 694 -19.51 20.06 34.50
C ASN A 694 -18.90 20.26 35.89
N TYR A 695 -18.54 19.18 36.59
CA TYR A 695 -17.82 19.24 37.86
C TYR A 695 -16.44 19.87 37.70
N LEU A 696 -15.62 19.39 36.76
CA LEU A 696 -14.25 19.86 36.58
C LEU A 696 -14.19 21.35 36.23
N VAL A 697 -15.20 21.87 35.53
CA VAL A 697 -15.24 23.26 35.07
C VAL A 697 -15.92 24.22 36.07
N THR A 698 -16.91 23.74 36.83
CA THR A 698 -17.71 24.60 37.74
C THR A 698 -17.49 24.33 39.22
N ASN A 699 -16.80 23.24 39.56
CA ASN A 699 -16.66 22.70 40.91
C ASN A 699 -18.01 22.38 41.60
N LYS A 700 -19.10 22.25 40.82
CA LYS A 700 -20.42 21.83 41.32
C LYS A 700 -20.55 20.32 41.22
N LYS A 701 -20.68 19.65 42.36
CA LYS A 701 -20.96 18.22 42.40
C LYS A 701 -22.35 17.92 41.82
N PRO A 702 -22.58 16.70 41.31
CA PRO A 702 -23.92 16.26 40.95
C PRO A 702 -24.91 16.41 42.11
N GLU A 703 -26.19 16.62 41.80
CA GLU A 703 -27.24 16.89 42.80
C GLU A 703 -27.40 15.75 43.83
N ARG A 704 -26.97 14.54 43.48
CA ARG A 704 -27.03 13.33 44.30
C ARG A 704 -25.82 12.44 44.01
N GLU A 705 -25.39 11.66 45.00
CA GLU A 705 -24.34 10.64 44.83
C GLU A 705 -24.79 9.44 43.99
N ILE A 706 -26.11 9.23 43.88
CA ILE A 706 -26.70 8.19 43.05
C ILE A 706 -27.65 8.86 42.07
N ILE A 707 -27.33 8.72 40.79
CA ILE A 707 -28.07 9.29 39.67
C ILE A 707 -28.66 8.13 38.89
N TRP A 708 -29.96 7.96 39.00
CA TRP A 708 -30.66 6.88 38.33
C TRP A 708 -30.88 7.22 36.86
N THR A 709 -30.53 6.29 35.99
CA THR A 709 -30.93 6.37 34.59
C THR A 709 -32.43 6.12 34.45
N ARG A 710 -33.02 6.60 33.36
CA ARG A 710 -34.39 6.21 32.98
C ARG A 710 -34.51 4.68 32.90
N THR A 711 -35.70 4.19 33.20
CA THR A 711 -36.07 2.77 33.08
C THR A 711 -37.21 2.67 32.10
N ASP A 712 -36.98 1.90 31.04
CA ASP A 712 -37.96 1.63 29.98
C ASP A 712 -38.44 0.18 30.10
N VAL A 713 -39.72 -0.05 29.82
CA VAL A 713 -40.29 -1.40 29.85
C VAL A 713 -40.94 -1.77 28.54
N VAL A 714 -40.50 -2.88 27.97
CA VAL A 714 -41.09 -3.46 26.77
C VAL A 714 -41.87 -4.71 27.15
N ASN A 715 -43.10 -4.81 26.68
CA ASN A 715 -43.98 -5.94 26.93
C ASN A 715 -44.95 -6.12 25.74
N ILE A 716 -45.82 -7.14 25.82
CA ILE A 716 -46.74 -7.45 24.73
C ILE A 716 -47.72 -6.31 24.38
N ASP A 717 -47.93 -5.35 25.28
CA ASP A 717 -48.86 -4.23 25.08
C ASP A 717 -48.25 -3.11 24.20
N ASN A 718 -46.91 -2.99 24.13
CA ASN A 718 -46.18 -1.92 23.41
C ASN A 718 -45.10 -2.38 22.43
N VAL A 719 -44.76 -3.67 22.37
CA VAL A 719 -43.65 -4.14 21.53
C VAL A 719 -43.88 -3.96 20.03
N GLU A 720 -45.14 -3.97 19.56
CA GLU A 720 -45.44 -3.81 18.13
C GLU A 720 -45.03 -2.43 17.60
N ASP A 721 -44.94 -1.42 18.46
CA ASP A 721 -44.56 -0.06 18.08
C ASP A 721 -43.03 0.14 18.07
N LEU A 722 -42.25 -0.86 18.51
CA LEU A 722 -40.78 -0.83 18.64
C LEU A 722 -40.06 -1.74 17.62
N ILE A 723 -40.82 -2.52 16.85
CA ILE A 723 -40.37 -3.40 15.76
C ILE A 723 -40.70 -2.73 14.44
#